data_AF-A0A7X0AQ87-F1
#
_entry.id   AF-A0A7X0AQ87-F1
#
_cell.length_a   1.000
_cell.length_b   1.000
_cell.length_c   1.000
_cell.angle_alpha   90.00
_cell.angle_beta   90.00
_cell.angle_gamma   90.00
#
_symmetry.space_group_name_H-M   'P 1'
#
loop_
_entity.id
_entity.type
_entity.pdbx_description
1 polymer ?
#
loop_
_entity_poly.entity_id
_entity_poly.type
_entity_poly.pdbx_seq_one_letter_code
_entity_poly.pdbx_strand_id
1 'polypeptide(L)'
;MNALAADTAGRTAIKPIGKIGSADSPLLYLHCGIALAGNQWLGDETFRLLSFEGQETASEPFDYQLQLRGNTSPRHGRAINFDAVIGRPVTVGINYPTPGSQPDAAARFFQALQTGSAPDITLYNGLVTSFAMDEPGVYRLGMKPALWKLTLTNRYCVHAQMNVHDVITKLMRLHYIDFSLDAVSGNDNIAIARVQDWLQAGESDYEFLRRMMTKAHIYYYFKHTGNTHTIVFANRAAYPKAFGDRPLRYTHTSMDESGLQQNDVVFQYSYQQSLTSTGVNGVFAHQESASEQDPVATYQTFASHTPADAGELPFNQYRTYQYGMSSAEVRQYIKSTASCMAASAQQLSGASTCTGFRVGYQFSLSGEVASGVHPSPVRPSLEGKQFVLSKVQHKASAEGGYTNNFEATDAGRILTMFSVQDTQQGAILAKVIDVAGHGPTDWRYYEPSNFDPELSRLRDTEAAPPNLLAKGVYVEFSSPGAASGPVWVKLASHMLTVPEIGVMVLVTRANDESELPEVQSIVQANGTLVVTPSGWTANTHVGSSYSTSYGDGQSIRFGRTSAYDLDRAIGIVSSTYESGEYRDTSYSQGGSYSYATSENAADGLLSRSDSFGCTYSTHEGKEVWSKSTIGGSSSYNTVNGDTYSEDTVSGTSTRFSTQNIVKSQSTTNQQSNVNAIGTNTSIDAIGTSTSMSTTGVSLGQSTVGMATQVAMTGTRLDASVTGASSNTSVTGLAHAISATGTSDSTSATGSSTQTNLTGSSVSTSLTGSAVQTNLTGSSVDTSIVGDATRMSVTGSSTGISVTGTTTDVSVTGDETRVGVHGSSTTVDITGSGMAVTIAGARLSMEIVGMSISIPVMYIYV
;
A
#
# COMPACT_ATOMS: atom_id res chain seq x y z
N MET A 1 20.25 20.30 100.86
CA MET A 1 19.48 19.05 100.72
C MET A 1 18.09 19.45 100.24
N ASN A 2 17.87 19.48 98.93
CA ASN A 2 17.16 18.45 98.12
C ASN A 2 15.65 18.38 98.46
N ALA A 3 14.70 18.51 97.53
CA ALA A 3 14.74 18.29 96.09
C ALA A 3 13.67 19.12 95.33
N LEU A 4 13.98 19.41 94.06
CA LEU A 4 13.10 19.87 93.00
C LEU A 4 12.62 18.69 92.14
N ALA A 5 11.46 18.90 91.49
CA ALA A 5 10.94 18.33 90.25
C ALA A 5 10.22 16.95 90.25
N ALA A 6 8.93 16.99 89.87
CA ALA A 6 8.42 16.24 88.70
C ALA A 6 7.06 16.82 88.21
N ASP A 7 7.07 17.27 86.97
CA ASP A 7 5.96 17.29 86.00
C ASP A 7 4.98 18.49 85.92
N THR A 8 5.54 19.66 85.63
CA THR A 8 4.86 20.82 85.02
C THR A 8 5.34 21.04 83.57
N ALA A 9 5.14 20.05 82.70
CA ALA A 9 5.38 20.18 81.26
C ALA A 9 4.09 19.94 80.45
N GLY A 10 3.68 20.95 79.66
CA GLY A 10 2.97 20.73 78.40
C GLY A 10 1.45 20.50 78.39
N ARG A 11 0.65 21.13 79.28
CA ARG A 11 -0.83 21.09 79.18
C ARG A 11 -1.39 22.44 78.74
N THR A 12 -1.62 22.62 77.44
CA THR A 12 -2.44 23.72 76.89
C THR A 12 -3.69 23.13 76.25
N ALA A 13 -4.77 23.05 77.03
CA ALA A 13 -6.10 22.88 76.48
C ALA A 13 -6.37 24.04 75.51
N ILE A 14 -6.92 23.75 74.33
CA ILE A 14 -7.39 24.79 73.41
C ILE A 14 -8.50 25.56 74.13
N LYS A 15 -8.20 26.78 74.62
CA LYS A 15 -9.26 27.69 75.08
C LYS A 15 -10.09 28.09 73.86
N PRO A 16 -11.44 28.09 73.94
CA PRO A 16 -12.29 28.57 72.87
C PRO A 16 -11.86 29.99 72.49
N ILE A 17 -12.04 30.32 71.22
CA ILE A 17 -11.70 31.63 70.69
C ILE A 17 -12.34 32.69 71.59
N GLY A 18 -11.54 33.66 72.07
CA GLY A 18 -11.88 34.57 73.16
C GLY A 18 -13.26 35.24 73.06
N LYS A 19 -13.77 35.76 74.19
CA LYS A 19 -14.99 36.57 74.20
C LYS A 19 -14.69 37.91 73.55
N ILE A 20 -15.47 38.28 72.53
CA ILE A 20 -15.42 39.57 71.81
C ILE A 20 -15.06 40.72 72.76
N GLY A 21 -13.94 41.40 72.49
CA GLY A 21 -13.46 42.55 73.28
C GLY A 21 -12.44 42.22 74.39
N SER A 22 -12.07 40.95 74.58
CA SER A 22 -10.93 40.58 75.45
C SER A 22 -9.58 40.78 74.75
N ALA A 23 -8.51 41.08 75.50
CA ALA A 23 -7.15 41.19 74.95
C ALA A 23 -6.66 39.92 74.19
N ASP A 24 -7.24 38.75 74.52
CA ASP A 24 -6.95 37.45 73.87
C ASP A 24 -7.93 37.08 72.73
N SER A 25 -8.81 38.00 72.28
CA SER A 25 -9.72 37.74 71.16
C SER A 25 -8.97 37.87 69.83
N PRO A 26 -8.99 36.84 68.95
CA PRO A 26 -8.32 36.96 67.67
C PRO A 26 -9.03 37.96 66.77
N LEU A 27 -8.24 38.57 65.90
CA LEU A 27 -8.71 39.54 64.90
C LEU A 27 -9.56 38.87 63.81
N LEU A 28 -9.41 37.54 63.63
CA LEU A 28 -10.10 36.74 62.64
C LEU A 28 -10.47 35.37 63.23
N TYR A 29 -11.71 34.94 63.02
CA TYR A 29 -12.14 33.59 63.36
C TYR A 29 -11.81 32.66 62.19
N LEU A 30 -10.93 31.68 62.47
CA LEU A 30 -10.53 30.62 61.55
C LEU A 30 -11.04 29.28 62.09
N HIS A 31 -11.91 28.64 61.32
CA HIS A 31 -12.49 27.34 61.64
C HIS A 31 -12.02 26.27 60.66
N CYS A 32 -11.83 25.04 61.13
CA CYS A 32 -11.48 23.90 60.29
C CYS A 32 -12.34 22.69 60.66
N GLY A 33 -12.87 22.00 59.65
CA GLY A 33 -13.60 20.75 59.80
C GLY A 33 -13.07 19.71 58.82
N ILE A 34 -12.53 18.60 59.30
CA ILE A 34 -12.09 17.47 58.47
C ILE A 34 -13.08 16.32 58.61
N ALA A 35 -13.67 15.89 57.50
CA ALA A 35 -14.63 14.78 57.50
C ALA A 35 -13.90 13.44 57.72
N LEU A 36 -14.54 12.54 58.46
CA LEU A 36 -14.12 11.15 58.66
C LEU A 36 -15.22 10.19 58.20
N ALA A 37 -14.88 8.89 58.19
CA ALA A 37 -15.88 7.85 57.94
C ALA A 37 -17.03 7.91 58.96
N GLY A 38 -18.26 7.60 58.52
CA GLY A 38 -19.44 7.52 59.39
C GLY A 38 -20.05 8.88 59.77
N ASN A 39 -19.93 9.90 58.91
CA ASN A 39 -20.46 11.25 59.13
C ASN A 39 -19.93 11.94 60.41
N GLN A 40 -18.68 11.60 60.77
CA GLN A 40 -17.96 12.22 61.87
C GLN A 40 -17.07 13.35 61.34
N TRP A 41 -16.84 14.36 62.15
CA TRP A 41 -15.98 15.50 61.81
C TRP A 41 -14.92 15.69 62.90
N LEU A 42 -13.68 15.96 62.48
CA LEU A 42 -12.65 16.54 63.34
C LEU A 42 -12.76 18.06 63.22
N GLY A 43 -13.15 18.72 64.29
CA GLY A 43 -13.28 20.17 64.36
C GLY A 43 -12.30 20.81 65.34
N ASP A 44 -12.71 21.96 65.87
CA ASP A 44 -11.96 22.78 66.82
C ASP A 44 -11.58 22.02 68.12
N GLU A 45 -12.26 20.92 68.44
CA GLU A 45 -11.93 20.08 69.59
C GLU A 45 -10.64 19.27 69.42
N THR A 46 -10.25 19.01 68.16
CA THR A 46 -9.09 18.21 67.80
C THR A 46 -7.96 19.07 67.24
N PHE A 47 -8.28 19.93 66.27
CA PHE A 47 -7.32 20.80 65.58
C PHE A 47 -7.80 22.25 65.60
N ARG A 48 -6.90 23.17 65.95
CA ARG A 48 -7.13 24.60 65.75
C ARG A 48 -6.40 25.07 64.50
N LEU A 49 -7.10 25.76 63.61
CA LEU A 49 -6.50 26.40 62.45
C LEU A 49 -5.74 27.66 62.87
N LEU A 50 -4.45 27.74 62.53
CA LEU A 50 -3.59 28.88 62.82
C LEU A 50 -3.44 29.78 61.59
N SER A 51 -3.19 29.19 60.43
CA SER A 51 -3.03 29.90 59.17
C SER A 51 -3.65 29.15 58.00
N PHE A 52 -4.13 29.91 57.03
CA PHE A 52 -4.66 29.48 55.74
C PHE A 52 -3.93 30.28 54.67
N GLU A 53 -3.14 29.61 53.84
CA GLU A 53 -2.45 30.24 52.71
C GLU A 53 -2.68 29.41 51.45
N GLY A 54 -2.85 30.05 50.31
CA GLY A 54 -2.93 29.30 49.05
C GLY A 54 -3.43 30.14 47.90
N GLN A 55 -3.62 29.50 46.76
CA GLN A 55 -3.98 30.19 45.53
C GLN A 55 -5.07 29.47 44.74
N GLU A 56 -5.93 30.27 44.13
CA GLU A 56 -6.89 29.90 43.11
C GLU A 56 -6.50 30.59 41.80
N THR A 57 -6.66 29.92 40.67
CA THR A 57 -6.51 30.52 39.34
C THR A 57 -7.59 29.99 38.41
N ALA A 58 -8.07 30.82 37.49
CA ALA A 58 -9.12 30.45 36.56
C ALA A 58 -8.65 29.27 35.72
N SER A 59 -9.48 28.24 35.65
CA SER A 59 -9.18 27.00 34.95
C SER A 59 -7.95 26.23 35.43
N GLU A 60 -7.51 26.44 36.67
CA GLU A 60 -6.49 25.63 37.34
C GLU A 60 -7.01 25.10 38.69
N PRO A 61 -6.55 23.93 39.16
CA PRO A 61 -6.92 23.40 40.47
C PRO A 61 -6.36 24.31 41.57
N PHE A 62 -7.19 24.70 42.53
CA PHE A 62 -6.70 25.45 43.68
C PHE A 62 -5.74 24.61 44.54
N ASP A 63 -4.83 25.29 45.24
CA ASP A 63 -3.89 24.66 46.17
C ASP A 63 -3.83 25.50 47.45
N TYR A 64 -4.31 24.93 48.55
CA TYR A 64 -4.24 25.55 49.87
C TYR A 64 -3.39 24.74 50.84
N GLN A 65 -2.72 25.48 51.72
CA GLN A 65 -1.89 24.99 52.79
C GLN A 65 -2.44 25.51 54.11
N LEU A 66 -2.77 24.58 55.01
CA LEU A 66 -3.28 24.88 56.33
C LEU A 66 -2.22 24.54 57.38
N GLN A 67 -2.03 25.43 58.34
CA GLN A 67 -1.28 25.11 59.55
C GLN A 67 -2.26 24.87 60.70
N LEU A 68 -2.22 23.67 61.26
CA LEU A 68 -3.09 23.24 62.34
C LEU A 68 -2.27 23.01 63.62
N ARG A 69 -2.88 23.32 64.76
CA ARG A 69 -2.34 22.96 66.07
C ARG A 69 -3.21 21.89 66.72
N GLY A 70 -2.62 20.75 67.02
CA GLY A 70 -3.29 19.65 67.71
C GLY A 70 -3.58 19.99 69.18
N ASN A 71 -4.71 19.52 69.67
CA ASN A 71 -5.07 19.64 71.08
C ASN A 71 -4.19 18.74 71.96
N THR A 72 -3.57 19.30 73.01
CA THR A 72 -2.75 18.55 73.98
C THR A 72 -3.57 17.85 75.06
N SER A 73 -4.89 18.06 75.11
CA SER A 73 -5.83 17.36 75.99
C SER A 73 -7.14 17.07 75.25
N PRO A 74 -7.13 16.15 74.26
CA PRO A 74 -8.33 15.81 73.51
C PRO A 74 -9.36 15.23 74.48
N ARG A 75 -10.58 15.77 74.52
CA ARG A 75 -11.66 15.31 75.41
C ARG A 75 -11.99 13.81 75.25
N HIS A 76 -11.50 13.15 74.19
CA HIS A 76 -11.79 11.76 73.84
C HIS A 76 -10.57 10.90 73.47
N GLY A 77 -9.32 11.34 73.72
CA GLY A 77 -8.13 10.48 73.58
C GLY A 77 -7.94 9.79 72.21
N ARG A 78 -8.56 10.31 71.14
CA ARG A 78 -8.62 9.63 69.84
C ARG A 78 -7.25 9.71 69.14
N ALA A 79 -6.60 8.56 68.94
CA ALA A 79 -5.41 8.46 68.12
C ALA A 79 -5.75 8.80 66.66
N ILE A 80 -4.96 9.69 66.06
CA ILE A 80 -5.18 10.16 64.68
C ILE A 80 -4.32 9.30 63.76
N ASN A 81 -4.95 8.58 62.84
CA ASN A 81 -4.26 7.90 61.74
C ASN A 81 -4.35 8.78 60.49
N PHE A 82 -3.20 9.08 59.86
CA PHE A 82 -3.15 9.90 58.66
C PHE A 82 -3.91 9.25 57.50
N ASP A 83 -3.92 7.92 57.41
CA ASP A 83 -4.68 7.17 56.39
C ASP A 83 -6.20 7.41 56.51
N ALA A 84 -6.68 7.74 57.71
CA ALA A 84 -8.11 8.04 57.92
C ALA A 84 -8.50 9.44 57.44
N VAL A 85 -7.51 10.33 57.26
CA VAL A 85 -7.68 11.76 56.92
C VAL A 85 -7.38 12.02 55.45
N ILE A 86 -6.36 11.37 54.87
CA ILE A 86 -5.99 11.53 53.47
C ILE A 86 -7.17 11.16 52.54
N GLY A 87 -7.39 12.00 51.53
CA GLY A 87 -8.48 11.87 50.57
C GLY A 87 -9.87 12.26 51.09
N ARG A 88 -9.99 12.66 52.37
CA ARG A 88 -11.28 13.10 52.94
C ARG A 88 -11.56 14.57 52.64
N PRO A 89 -12.84 14.98 52.62
CA PRO A 89 -13.21 16.38 52.57
C PRO A 89 -12.71 17.18 53.78
N VAL A 90 -12.24 18.40 53.53
CA VAL A 90 -11.89 19.40 54.55
C VAL A 90 -12.54 20.72 54.17
N THR A 91 -13.10 21.40 55.17
CA THR A 91 -13.72 22.71 55.04
C THR A 91 -13.04 23.70 55.98
N VAL A 92 -12.70 24.89 55.46
CA VAL A 92 -12.19 26.03 56.21
C VAL A 92 -13.24 27.14 56.21
N GLY A 93 -13.50 27.72 57.38
CA GLY A 93 -14.38 28.87 57.54
C GLY A 93 -13.58 30.10 57.97
N ILE A 94 -13.76 31.21 57.27
CA ILE A 94 -13.15 32.50 57.60
C ILE A 94 -14.26 33.51 57.86
N ASN A 95 -14.23 34.16 59.03
CA ASN A 95 -15.15 35.24 59.35
C ASN A 95 -14.52 36.29 60.26
N TYR A 96 -14.98 37.53 60.11
CA TYR A 96 -14.64 38.61 61.03
C TYR A 96 -15.50 38.54 62.31
N PRO A 97 -15.01 39.10 63.43
CA PRO A 97 -15.80 39.28 64.65
C PRO A 97 -16.94 40.29 64.42
N THR A 98 -18.16 39.83 64.16
CA THR A 98 -19.34 40.72 64.06
C THR A 98 -20.02 40.87 65.43
N PRO A 99 -20.11 42.09 66.00
CA PRO A 99 -20.77 42.31 67.28
C PRO A 99 -22.25 41.88 67.23
N GLY A 100 -22.68 41.06 68.19
CA GLY A 100 -24.10 40.70 68.36
C GLY A 100 -24.64 39.59 67.44
N SER A 101 -23.80 38.91 66.65
CA SER A 101 -24.25 37.79 65.81
C SER A 101 -24.55 36.53 66.66
N GLN A 102 -25.82 36.08 66.67
CA GLN A 102 -26.23 34.77 67.19
C GLN A 102 -26.80 33.89 66.07
N PRO A 103 -26.52 32.56 66.07
CA PRO A 103 -25.66 31.83 67.01
C PRO A 103 -24.17 32.15 66.81
N ASP A 104 -23.30 31.75 67.75
CA ASP A 104 -21.85 31.98 67.71
C ASP A 104 -21.20 31.50 66.39
N ALA A 105 -20.09 32.12 65.97
CA ALA A 105 -19.44 31.84 64.68
C ALA A 105 -19.10 30.35 64.50
N ALA A 106 -18.65 29.68 65.55
CA ALA A 106 -18.39 28.24 65.56
C ALA A 106 -19.67 27.42 65.30
N ALA A 107 -20.81 27.81 65.88
CA ALA A 107 -22.08 27.13 65.67
C ALA A 107 -22.60 27.32 64.24
N ARG A 108 -22.43 28.52 63.65
CA ARG A 108 -22.73 28.78 62.23
C ARG A 108 -21.84 27.96 61.30
N PHE A 109 -20.55 27.80 61.63
CA PHE A 109 -19.65 26.96 60.86
C PHE A 109 -20.05 25.48 60.92
N PHE A 110 -20.34 24.94 62.12
CA PHE A 110 -20.84 23.56 62.25
C PHE A 110 -22.18 23.35 61.53
N GLN A 111 -23.07 24.35 61.54
CA GLN A 111 -24.27 24.33 60.73
C GLN A 111 -23.92 24.26 59.24
N ALA A 112 -22.95 25.05 58.76
CA ALA A 112 -22.49 25.02 57.37
C ALA A 112 -21.95 23.65 56.94
N LEU A 113 -21.23 22.94 57.82
CA LEU A 113 -20.75 21.58 57.54
C LEU A 113 -21.90 20.59 57.29
N GLN A 114 -23.09 20.86 57.83
CA GLN A 114 -24.27 20.01 57.69
C GLN A 114 -25.21 20.50 56.57
N THR A 115 -25.48 21.80 56.49
CA THR A 115 -26.48 22.41 55.58
C THR A 115 -25.87 22.98 54.30
N GLY A 116 -24.55 23.13 54.22
CA GLY A 116 -23.81 23.66 53.06
C GLY A 116 -23.70 25.18 52.97
N SER A 117 -24.44 25.95 53.77
CA SER A 117 -24.36 27.42 53.73
C SER A 117 -24.42 28.02 55.13
N ALA A 118 -23.61 29.05 55.37
CA ALA A 118 -23.73 29.91 56.54
C ALA A 118 -23.64 31.38 56.12
N PRO A 119 -24.51 32.26 56.66
CA PRO A 119 -24.39 33.69 56.47
C PRO A 119 -23.11 34.21 57.12
N ASP A 120 -22.48 35.20 56.49
CA ASP A 120 -21.30 35.91 56.98
C ASP A 120 -20.07 35.02 57.27
N ILE A 121 -19.97 33.85 56.63
CA ILE A 121 -18.79 32.98 56.67
C ILE A 121 -18.34 32.67 55.25
N THR A 122 -17.07 32.98 54.98
CA THR A 122 -16.40 32.59 53.74
C THR A 122 -15.89 31.16 53.89
N LEU A 123 -16.49 30.24 53.13
CA LEU A 123 -16.21 28.81 53.21
C LEU A 123 -15.32 28.34 52.07
N TYR A 124 -14.26 27.60 52.36
CA TYR A 124 -13.42 26.91 51.39
C TYR A 124 -13.52 25.42 51.65
N ASN A 125 -13.83 24.63 50.63
CA ASN A 125 -13.95 23.18 50.73
C ASN A 125 -13.04 22.49 49.69
N GLY A 126 -12.37 21.42 50.10
CA GLY A 126 -11.48 20.63 49.25
C GLY A 126 -11.23 19.24 49.83
N LEU A 127 -10.25 18.53 49.27
CA LEU A 127 -9.78 17.22 49.72
C LEU A 127 -8.42 17.35 50.38
N VAL A 128 -8.21 16.61 51.47
CA VAL A 128 -6.89 16.45 52.08
C VAL A 128 -6.00 15.64 51.15
N THR A 129 -4.99 16.27 50.54
CA THR A 129 -4.03 15.59 49.65
C THR A 129 -2.71 15.26 50.33
N SER A 130 -2.33 16.03 51.35
CA SER A 130 -1.15 15.78 52.16
C SER A 130 -1.43 16.15 53.61
N PHE A 131 -0.82 15.40 54.53
CA PHE A 131 -0.93 15.66 55.95
C PHE A 131 0.41 15.31 56.60
N ALA A 132 1.09 16.31 57.15
CA ALA A 132 2.40 16.17 57.78
C ALA A 132 2.35 16.70 59.21
N MET A 133 3.14 16.11 60.10
CA MET A 133 3.41 16.65 61.43
C MET A 133 4.83 17.20 61.42
N ASP A 134 4.97 18.47 61.81
CA ASP A 134 6.28 19.08 62.00
C ASP A 134 6.70 18.86 63.46
N GLU A 135 6.80 19.94 64.24
CA GLU A 135 7.00 19.89 65.69
C GLU A 135 5.81 19.20 66.39
N PRO A 136 6.02 18.54 67.54
CA PRO A 136 4.94 17.89 68.27
C PRO A 136 3.75 18.84 68.52
N GLY A 137 2.60 18.50 67.91
CA GLY A 137 1.38 19.30 68.00
C GLY A 137 1.19 20.34 66.90
N VAL A 138 2.11 20.48 65.93
CA VAL A 138 1.97 21.31 64.73
C VAL A 138 1.83 20.41 63.50
N TYR A 139 0.77 20.64 62.73
CA TYR A 139 0.46 19.86 61.54
C TYR A 139 0.31 20.78 60.33
N ARG A 140 0.73 20.29 59.15
CA ARG A 140 0.48 20.92 57.86
C ARG A 140 -0.44 20.06 57.03
N LEU A 141 -1.47 20.66 56.47
CA LEU A 141 -2.45 20.01 55.61
C LEU A 141 -2.44 20.68 54.24
N GLY A 142 -2.22 19.88 53.19
CA GLY A 142 -2.45 20.30 51.81
C GLY A 142 -3.89 19.99 51.39
N MET A 143 -4.56 20.98 50.82
CA MET A 143 -5.96 20.93 50.40
C MET A 143 -6.08 21.29 48.91
N LYS A 144 -6.61 20.36 48.12
CA LYS A 144 -6.83 20.51 46.66
C LYS A 144 -8.27 20.17 46.26
N PRO A 145 -8.78 20.57 45.10
CA PRO A 145 -10.13 20.19 44.68
C PRO A 145 -10.23 18.69 44.41
N ALA A 146 -11.46 18.18 44.40
CA ALA A 146 -11.78 16.84 43.92
C ALA A 146 -11.36 16.62 42.46
N LEU A 147 -11.26 17.69 41.66
CA LEU A 147 -10.72 17.66 40.30
C LEU A 147 -9.30 17.11 40.23
N TRP A 148 -8.49 17.32 41.29
CA TRP A 148 -7.11 16.84 41.34
C TRP A 148 -7.01 15.31 41.20
N LYS A 149 -8.07 14.56 41.53
CA LYS A 149 -8.10 13.10 41.32
C LYS A 149 -7.81 12.70 39.87
N LEU A 150 -8.17 13.54 38.90
CA LEU A 150 -7.97 13.26 37.47
C LEU A 150 -6.49 13.31 37.06
N THR A 151 -5.63 13.99 37.82
CA THR A 151 -4.17 14.02 37.54
C THR A 151 -3.49 12.72 37.95
N LEU A 152 -4.13 11.93 38.81
CA LEU A 152 -3.60 10.67 39.35
C LEU A 152 -3.95 9.44 38.48
N THR A 153 -4.65 9.64 37.35
CA THR A 153 -5.11 8.56 36.47
C THR A 153 -4.80 8.88 35.01
N ASN A 154 -4.39 7.88 34.24
CA ASN A 154 -4.23 7.96 32.78
C ASN A 154 -4.94 6.79 32.08
N ARG A 155 -5.25 6.95 30.79
CA ARG A 155 -5.96 5.91 29.99
C ARG A 155 -5.54 5.91 28.53
N TYR A 156 -5.76 4.77 27.89
CA TYR A 156 -5.79 4.60 26.44
C TYR A 156 -7.21 4.16 26.06
N CYS A 157 -8.09 5.11 25.76
CA CYS A 157 -9.48 4.78 25.47
C CYS A 157 -10.11 5.74 24.46
N VAL A 158 -11.17 5.26 23.80
CA VAL A 158 -11.99 6.04 22.88
C VAL A 158 -13.31 6.39 23.58
N HIS A 159 -13.61 7.67 23.63
CA HIS A 159 -14.92 8.20 24.03
C HIS A 159 -15.76 8.36 22.78
N ALA A 160 -16.48 7.29 22.40
CA ALA A 160 -17.23 7.25 21.16
C ALA A 160 -18.51 8.09 21.21
N GLN A 161 -18.83 8.75 20.09
CA GLN A 161 -20.09 9.43 19.80
C GLN A 161 -20.52 10.41 20.91
N MET A 162 -19.61 11.24 21.39
CA MET A 162 -19.89 12.23 22.44
C MET A 162 -19.49 13.63 21.98
N ASN A 163 -20.25 14.65 22.38
CA ASN A 163 -19.77 16.04 22.32
C ASN A 163 -18.88 16.35 23.54
N VAL A 164 -18.23 17.51 23.55
CA VAL A 164 -17.34 17.90 24.67
C VAL A 164 -18.12 18.00 25.99
N HIS A 165 -19.35 18.50 25.97
CA HIS A 165 -20.22 18.56 27.15
C HIS A 165 -20.44 17.17 27.79
N ASP A 166 -20.70 16.15 26.96
CA ASP A 166 -20.94 14.78 27.38
C ASP A 166 -19.65 14.10 27.85
N VAL A 167 -18.52 14.39 27.21
CA VAL A 167 -17.19 13.95 27.67
C VAL A 167 -16.90 14.48 29.07
N ILE A 168 -17.11 15.79 29.31
CA ILE A 168 -16.93 16.40 30.63
C ILE A 168 -17.85 15.72 31.65
N THR A 169 -19.13 15.56 31.32
CA THR A 169 -20.12 14.88 32.17
C THR A 169 -19.68 13.46 32.54
N LYS A 170 -19.19 12.69 31.56
CA LYS A 170 -18.71 11.32 31.77
C LYS A 170 -17.50 11.29 32.69
N LEU A 171 -16.51 12.16 32.48
CA LEU A 171 -15.31 12.23 33.32
C LEU A 171 -15.65 12.63 34.76
N MET A 172 -16.50 13.63 34.96
CA MET A 172 -16.88 14.07 36.30
C MET A 172 -17.65 12.98 37.07
N ARG A 173 -18.60 12.30 36.41
CA ARG A 173 -19.36 11.19 37.02
C ARG A 173 -18.48 10.00 37.36
N LEU A 174 -17.54 9.65 36.48
CA LEU A 174 -16.61 8.54 36.69
C LEU A 174 -15.79 8.70 37.98
N HIS A 175 -15.41 9.94 38.30
CA HIS A 175 -14.59 10.26 39.46
C HIS A 175 -15.38 10.77 40.67
N TYR A 176 -16.72 10.74 40.65
CA TYR A 176 -17.59 11.26 41.71
C TYR A 176 -17.24 12.70 42.09
N ILE A 177 -17.31 13.60 41.11
CA ILE A 177 -17.03 15.02 41.27
C ILE A 177 -18.31 15.80 41.02
N ASP A 178 -18.63 16.75 41.90
CA ASP A 178 -19.76 17.66 41.73
C ASP A 178 -19.45 18.75 40.72
N PHE A 179 -20.30 18.92 39.71
CA PHE A 179 -20.09 19.87 38.62
C PHE A 179 -21.40 20.52 38.15
N SER A 180 -21.30 21.67 37.50
CA SER A 180 -22.37 22.35 36.77
C SER A 180 -21.88 22.73 35.37
N LEU A 181 -22.71 22.43 34.36
CA LEU A 181 -22.53 22.81 32.96
C LEU A 181 -23.60 23.81 32.49
N ASP A 182 -24.41 24.37 33.40
CA ASP A 182 -25.54 25.27 33.06
C ASP A 182 -25.09 26.56 32.36
N ALA A 183 -23.82 26.94 32.57
CA ALA A 183 -23.20 28.08 31.95
C ALA A 183 -22.54 27.76 30.59
N VAL A 184 -22.53 26.51 30.16
CA VAL A 184 -22.16 26.07 28.81
C VAL A 184 -23.42 26.07 27.95
N SER A 185 -23.53 27.04 27.05
CA SER A 185 -24.72 27.22 26.22
C SER A 185 -24.39 27.70 24.81
N GLY A 186 -25.36 27.60 23.89
CA GLY A 186 -25.25 28.04 22.50
C GLY A 186 -25.27 26.86 21.52
N ASN A 187 -26.29 26.82 20.66
CA ASN A 187 -26.49 25.73 19.69
C ASN A 187 -25.37 25.63 18.66
N ASP A 188 -24.65 26.72 18.39
CA ASP A 188 -23.53 26.79 17.43
C ASP A 188 -22.16 26.64 18.11
N ASN A 189 -22.11 26.23 19.38
CA ASN A 189 -20.85 25.98 20.09
C ASN A 189 -20.37 24.53 19.86
N ILE A 190 -19.08 24.37 19.52
CA ILE A 190 -18.38 23.08 19.41
C ILE A 190 -18.62 22.18 20.62
N ALA A 191 -18.80 22.77 21.81
CA ALA A 191 -19.08 22.05 23.05
C ALA A 191 -20.29 21.11 22.97
N ILE A 192 -21.31 21.51 22.20
CA ILE A 192 -22.64 20.88 22.15
C ILE A 192 -22.92 20.35 20.75
N ALA A 193 -22.62 21.14 19.71
CA ALA A 193 -22.99 20.86 18.33
C ALA A 193 -22.22 19.69 17.72
N ARG A 194 -20.94 19.51 18.10
CA ARG A 194 -20.05 18.52 17.48
C ARG A 194 -20.02 17.23 18.31
N VAL A 195 -20.58 16.17 17.74
CA VAL A 195 -20.52 14.80 18.26
C VAL A 195 -19.45 14.04 17.49
N GLN A 196 -18.50 13.43 18.21
CA GLN A 196 -17.44 12.64 17.60
C GLN A 196 -16.82 11.64 18.56
N ASP A 197 -15.93 10.82 18.03
CA ASP A 197 -15.07 9.96 18.82
C ASP A 197 -13.85 10.75 19.28
N TRP A 198 -13.54 10.66 20.58
CA TRP A 198 -12.36 11.28 21.17
C TRP A 198 -11.40 10.23 21.68
N LEU A 199 -10.18 10.23 21.14
CA LEU A 199 -9.10 9.39 21.61
C LEU A 199 -8.37 10.07 22.78
N GLN A 200 -8.27 9.38 23.91
CA GLN A 200 -7.33 9.67 25.00
C GLN A 200 -6.16 8.68 24.86
N ALA A 201 -4.95 9.19 24.65
CA ALA A 201 -3.77 8.38 24.32
C ALA A 201 -2.64 8.56 25.33
N GLY A 202 -2.78 7.94 26.51
CA GLY A 202 -1.74 7.93 27.55
C GLY A 202 -1.64 9.21 28.40
N GLU A 203 -2.35 10.27 28.02
CA GLU A 203 -2.51 11.48 28.83
C GLU A 203 -3.39 11.21 30.06
N SER A 204 -3.25 12.04 31.10
CA SER A 204 -4.10 11.96 32.29
C SER A 204 -5.54 12.37 31.98
N ASP A 205 -6.50 11.93 32.80
CA ASP A 205 -7.90 12.35 32.63
C ASP A 205 -8.03 13.89 32.76
N TYR A 206 -7.11 14.55 33.47
CA TYR A 206 -7.04 16.01 33.59
C TYR A 206 -6.50 16.69 32.34
N GLU A 207 -5.40 16.21 31.76
CA GLU A 207 -4.86 16.77 30.51
C GLU A 207 -5.84 16.58 29.35
N PHE A 208 -6.52 15.43 29.31
CA PHE A 208 -7.59 15.19 28.36
C PHE A 208 -8.73 16.21 28.50
N LEU A 209 -9.20 16.43 29.74
CA LEU A 209 -10.22 17.45 30.05
C LEU A 209 -9.76 18.84 29.57
N ARG A 210 -8.54 19.24 29.92
CA ARG A 210 -7.94 20.53 29.53
C ARG A 210 -7.90 20.71 28.01
N ARG A 211 -7.53 19.66 27.27
CA ARG A 211 -7.54 19.63 25.80
C ARG A 211 -8.93 19.79 25.21
N MET A 212 -9.95 19.12 25.77
CA MET A 212 -11.34 19.25 25.33
C MET A 212 -11.91 20.65 25.61
N MET A 213 -11.65 21.17 26.81
CA MET A 213 -12.06 22.52 27.21
C MET A 213 -11.44 23.59 26.30
N THR A 214 -10.18 23.40 25.89
CA THR A 214 -9.44 24.33 25.02
C THR A 214 -10.08 24.40 23.64
N LYS A 215 -10.49 23.26 23.09
CA LYS A 215 -11.18 23.19 21.79
C LYS A 215 -12.51 23.95 21.78
N ALA A 216 -13.19 24.02 22.93
CA ALA A 216 -14.53 24.61 23.05
C ALA A 216 -14.56 25.98 23.77
N HIS A 217 -13.41 26.57 24.11
CA HIS A 217 -13.30 27.80 24.92
C HIS A 217 -14.10 27.74 26.23
N ILE A 218 -14.07 26.57 26.88
CA ILE A 218 -14.68 26.39 28.19
C ILE A 218 -13.62 26.73 29.24
N TYR A 219 -13.97 27.57 30.21
CA TYR A 219 -13.19 27.81 31.41
C TYR A 219 -13.93 27.21 32.62
N TYR A 220 -13.23 27.02 33.73
CA TYR A 220 -13.85 26.59 34.98
C TYR A 220 -13.39 27.40 36.19
N TYR A 221 -14.23 27.41 37.22
CA TYR A 221 -13.93 27.92 38.55
C TYR A 221 -14.70 27.09 39.60
N PHE A 222 -14.40 27.32 40.88
CA PHE A 222 -14.99 26.55 41.97
C PHE A 222 -16.01 27.37 42.77
N LYS A 223 -17.13 26.75 43.10
CA LYS A 223 -18.09 27.26 44.07
C LYS A 223 -18.04 26.38 45.31
N HIS A 224 -17.52 26.92 46.40
CA HIS A 224 -17.42 26.19 47.65
C HIS A 224 -18.68 26.39 48.51
N THR A 225 -19.08 25.31 49.16
CA THR A 225 -20.13 25.24 50.18
C THR A 225 -19.53 24.62 51.44
N GLY A 226 -20.24 24.60 52.56
CA GLY A 226 -19.71 24.05 53.81
C GLY A 226 -19.47 22.53 53.79
N ASN A 227 -20.18 21.81 52.92
CA ASN A 227 -20.13 20.36 52.83
C ASN A 227 -19.50 19.82 51.53
N THR A 228 -19.54 20.58 50.44
CA THR A 228 -18.93 20.20 49.15
C THR A 228 -18.36 21.41 48.39
N HIS A 229 -17.71 21.17 47.27
CA HIS A 229 -17.38 22.19 46.28
C HIS A 229 -17.81 21.72 44.90
N THR A 230 -18.40 22.62 44.12
CA THR A 230 -18.89 22.33 42.77
C THR A 230 -18.01 23.04 41.76
N ILE A 231 -17.61 22.32 40.71
CA ILE A 231 -16.88 22.88 39.57
C ILE A 231 -17.91 23.49 38.61
N VAL A 232 -17.76 24.77 38.29
CA VAL A 232 -18.65 25.44 37.32
C VAL A 232 -17.91 25.61 36.02
N PHE A 233 -18.37 24.92 34.97
CA PHE A 233 -17.87 25.05 33.61
C PHE A 233 -18.71 26.09 32.86
N ALA A 234 -18.06 27.00 32.14
CA ALA A 234 -18.71 28.09 31.43
C ALA A 234 -17.98 28.46 30.14
N ASN A 235 -18.72 29.00 29.16
CA ASN A 235 -18.20 29.44 27.86
C ASN A 235 -18.62 30.88 27.50
N ARG A 236 -19.07 31.65 28.50
CA ARG A 236 -19.62 33.01 28.34
C ARG A 236 -19.18 33.91 29.49
N ALA A 237 -19.18 35.22 29.26
CA ALA A 237 -18.85 36.23 30.27
C ALA A 237 -20.05 36.47 31.21
N ALA A 238 -20.34 35.50 32.09
CA ALA A 238 -21.42 35.58 33.07
C ALA A 238 -20.92 35.07 34.42
N TYR A 239 -20.62 36.01 35.32
CA TYR A 239 -19.92 35.74 36.58
C TYR A 239 -20.80 36.06 37.79
N PRO A 240 -20.80 35.23 38.86
CA PRO A 240 -21.41 35.58 40.14
C PRO A 240 -20.73 36.81 40.77
N LYS A 241 -21.47 37.60 41.56
CA LYS A 241 -20.90 38.79 42.23
C LYS A 241 -20.21 38.40 43.54
N ALA A 242 -18.97 38.87 43.74
CA ALA A 242 -18.17 38.59 44.94
C ALA A 242 -18.75 39.22 46.22
N PHE A 243 -19.39 40.39 46.09
CA PHE A 243 -19.86 41.19 47.23
C PHE A 243 -21.25 41.80 47.00
N GLY A 244 -22.18 40.99 46.50
CA GLY A 244 -23.55 41.45 46.17
C GLY A 244 -23.53 42.60 45.15
N ASP A 245 -24.43 43.57 45.32
CA ASP A 245 -24.53 44.76 44.45
C ASP A 245 -23.68 45.95 44.93
N ARG A 246 -22.93 45.79 46.03
CA ARG A 246 -22.16 46.89 46.61
C ARG A 246 -20.78 46.99 45.94
N PRO A 247 -20.40 48.18 45.43
CA PRO A 247 -19.04 48.39 44.93
C PRO A 247 -18.03 48.37 46.07
N LEU A 248 -16.87 47.80 45.81
CA LEU A 248 -15.78 47.69 46.77
C LEU A 248 -15.01 49.02 46.81
N ARG A 249 -14.70 49.49 48.02
CA ARG A 249 -13.91 50.70 48.21
C ARG A 249 -12.45 50.41 47.88
N TYR A 250 -11.79 51.35 47.23
CA TYR A 250 -10.34 51.36 47.13
C TYR A 250 -9.77 52.62 47.78
N THR A 251 -8.64 52.49 48.47
CA THR A 251 -8.00 53.59 49.21
C THR A 251 -6.64 53.94 48.60
N HIS A 252 -6.23 55.20 48.80
CA HIS A 252 -5.02 55.76 48.22
C HIS A 252 -3.79 55.72 49.15
N THR A 253 -3.96 55.32 50.41
CA THR A 253 -2.90 55.32 51.43
C THR A 253 -2.50 53.90 51.75
N SER A 254 -1.19 53.63 51.75
CA SER A 254 -0.60 52.42 52.33
C SER A 254 -1.06 52.28 53.78
N MET A 255 -1.90 51.27 54.07
CA MET A 255 -2.48 51.07 55.41
C MET A 255 -1.46 50.61 56.46
N ASP A 256 -0.22 50.34 56.06
CA ASP A 256 0.81 49.81 56.96
C ASP A 256 1.23 50.82 58.06
N GLU A 257 0.98 52.12 57.90
CA GLU A 257 1.45 53.14 58.88
C GLU A 257 0.43 53.51 59.98
N SER A 258 -0.83 53.07 59.93
CA SER A 258 -1.87 53.51 60.90
C SER A 258 -2.51 52.43 61.76
N GLY A 259 -2.15 51.14 61.59
CA GLY A 259 -2.67 50.05 62.44
C GLY A 259 -4.20 49.84 62.41
N LEU A 260 -4.91 50.54 61.53
CA LEU A 260 -6.36 50.50 61.35
C LEU A 260 -6.67 49.79 60.02
N GLN A 261 -6.56 48.45 60.01
CA GLN A 261 -7.05 47.66 58.88
C GLN A 261 -8.56 47.89 58.73
N GLN A 262 -8.97 48.45 57.61
CA GLN A 262 -10.38 48.53 57.24
C GLN A 262 -10.81 47.24 56.56
N ASN A 263 -12.02 46.77 56.88
CA ASN A 263 -12.59 45.58 56.24
C ASN A 263 -13.10 45.93 54.84
N ASP A 264 -13.04 44.95 53.93
CA ASP A 264 -13.60 45.04 52.58
C ASP A 264 -13.09 46.23 51.76
N VAL A 265 -11.77 46.34 51.66
CA VAL A 265 -11.11 47.43 50.91
C VAL A 265 -9.97 46.90 50.04
N VAL A 266 -9.78 47.51 48.87
CA VAL A 266 -8.58 47.35 48.04
C VAL A 266 -7.58 48.43 48.46
N PHE A 267 -6.44 48.02 49.01
CA PHE A 267 -5.46 48.94 49.58
C PHE A 267 -4.20 49.09 48.72
N GLN A 268 -3.96 48.15 47.79
CA GLN A 268 -2.95 48.27 46.74
C GLN A 268 -3.57 47.87 45.41
N TYR A 269 -3.26 48.59 44.34
CA TYR A 269 -3.68 48.21 42.99
C TYR A 269 -2.67 48.69 41.94
N SER A 270 -2.61 47.95 40.85
CA SER A 270 -1.88 48.25 39.62
C SER A 270 -2.80 47.89 38.46
N TYR A 271 -3.07 48.87 37.59
CA TYR A 271 -3.86 48.65 36.38
C TYR A 271 -2.93 48.69 35.18
N GLN A 272 -2.82 47.56 34.49
CA GLN A 272 -2.01 47.38 33.31
C GLN A 272 -2.90 47.14 32.10
N GLN A 273 -2.59 47.82 31.00
CA GLN A 273 -3.18 47.55 29.70
C GLN A 273 -2.04 47.24 28.72
N SER A 274 -2.04 46.02 28.20
CA SER A 274 -1.02 45.52 27.29
C SER A 274 -1.51 45.61 25.85
N LEU A 275 -0.59 45.78 24.90
CA LEU A 275 -0.89 45.69 23.49
C LEU A 275 -1.25 44.24 23.14
N THR A 276 -2.44 44.01 22.63
CA THR A 276 -2.87 42.70 22.09
C THR A 276 -3.22 42.85 20.62
N SER A 277 -3.32 41.72 19.92
CA SER A 277 -3.86 41.72 18.56
C SER A 277 -5.25 42.33 18.55
N THR A 278 -5.54 43.12 17.51
CA THR A 278 -6.74 43.95 17.44
C THR A 278 -7.96 43.20 16.92
N GLY A 279 -7.74 42.04 16.30
CA GLY A 279 -8.77 41.16 15.81
C GLY A 279 -8.26 39.75 15.54
N VAL A 280 -9.17 38.82 15.32
CA VAL A 280 -8.86 37.44 14.96
C VAL A 280 -9.45 37.14 13.59
N ASN A 281 -8.61 36.62 12.70
CA ASN A 281 -9.00 36.11 11.40
C ASN A 281 -8.92 34.58 11.43
N GLY A 282 -10.07 33.93 11.36
CA GLY A 282 -10.17 32.47 11.36
C GLY A 282 -10.41 31.91 9.99
N VAL A 283 -9.68 30.85 9.65
CA VAL A 283 -9.84 30.10 8.41
C VAL A 283 -9.90 28.63 8.73
N PHE A 284 -11.08 28.08 8.52
CA PHE A 284 -11.36 26.70 8.84
C PHE A 284 -11.57 25.97 7.51
N ALA A 285 -10.71 25.00 7.20
CA ALA A 285 -10.75 24.23 5.96
C ALA A 285 -11.38 22.85 6.21
N HIS A 286 -12.40 22.52 5.42
CA HIS A 286 -12.92 21.17 5.30
C HIS A 286 -12.24 20.47 4.14
N GLN A 287 -11.60 19.35 4.44
CA GLN A 287 -10.99 18.49 3.43
C GLN A 287 -12.05 17.48 2.97
N GLU A 288 -12.39 17.49 1.68
CA GLU A 288 -13.26 16.46 1.10
C GLU A 288 -12.46 15.16 0.95
N SER A 289 -13.07 14.04 1.32
CA SER A 289 -12.43 12.73 1.21
C SER A 289 -12.76 12.13 -0.15
N ALA A 290 -11.75 11.68 -0.89
CA ALA A 290 -11.93 10.95 -2.15
C ALA A 290 -12.63 9.58 -2.00
N SER A 291 -12.87 9.13 -0.76
CA SER A 291 -13.69 7.95 -0.49
C SER A 291 -15.19 8.20 -0.53
N GLU A 292 -15.63 9.47 -0.58
CA GLU A 292 -17.06 9.84 -0.57
C GLU A 292 -17.61 10.10 -1.97
N GLN A 293 -16.77 10.56 -2.90
CA GLN A 293 -17.10 10.80 -4.32
C GLN A 293 -15.84 10.54 -5.18
N ASP A 294 -16.05 10.16 -6.45
CA ASP A 294 -14.97 9.88 -7.42
C ASP A 294 -14.32 11.10 -8.14
N PRO A 295 -14.47 12.41 -7.81
CA PRO A 295 -13.65 13.46 -8.41
C PRO A 295 -12.32 13.68 -7.68
N VAL A 296 -11.41 14.46 -8.28
CA VAL A 296 -10.19 14.95 -7.63
C VAL A 296 -10.58 15.70 -6.35
N ALA A 297 -10.06 15.29 -5.18
CA ALA A 297 -10.49 15.87 -3.90
C ALA A 297 -10.30 17.38 -3.86
N THR A 298 -11.31 18.08 -3.35
CA THR A 298 -11.27 19.53 -3.16
C THR A 298 -11.35 19.88 -1.68
N TYR A 299 -11.29 21.18 -1.38
CA TYR A 299 -11.47 21.68 -0.02
C TYR A 299 -12.41 22.86 -0.03
N GLN A 300 -13.17 22.99 1.04
CA GLN A 300 -14.05 24.13 1.26
C GLN A 300 -13.52 24.95 2.43
N THR A 301 -13.38 26.26 2.23
CA THR A 301 -12.89 27.17 3.27
C THR A 301 -14.03 28.00 3.83
N PHE A 302 -14.05 28.10 5.17
CA PHE A 302 -14.95 28.96 5.90
C PHE A 302 -14.12 29.99 6.66
N ALA A 303 -14.29 31.26 6.31
CA ALA A 303 -13.57 32.36 6.91
C ALA A 303 -14.48 33.24 7.76
N SER A 304 -13.97 33.75 8.88
CA SER A 304 -14.61 34.80 9.67
C SER A 304 -13.54 35.71 10.26
N HIS A 305 -13.84 37.00 10.33
CA HIS A 305 -12.97 38.00 10.93
C HIS A 305 -13.73 38.86 11.94
N THR A 306 -13.04 39.37 12.95
CA THR A 306 -13.53 40.50 13.74
C THR A 306 -13.03 41.80 13.12
N PRO A 307 -13.81 42.89 13.10
CA PRO A 307 -13.36 44.18 12.58
C PRO A 307 -12.08 44.61 13.28
N ALA A 308 -11.03 44.85 12.50
CA ALA A 308 -9.81 45.53 12.90
C ALA A 308 -9.79 46.87 12.16
N ASP A 309 -9.41 47.96 12.84
CA ASP A 309 -9.23 49.25 12.19
C ASP A 309 -8.08 49.17 11.17
N ALA A 310 -8.09 50.07 10.17
CA ALA A 310 -7.07 50.06 9.13
C ALA A 310 -5.67 50.34 9.71
N GLY A 311 -4.73 49.39 9.54
CA GLY A 311 -3.35 49.49 10.01
C GLY A 311 -2.99 48.59 11.20
N GLU A 312 -3.92 47.77 11.66
CA GLU A 312 -3.70 46.92 12.84
C GLU A 312 -3.16 45.51 12.52
N LEU A 313 -2.68 44.79 13.56
CA LEU A 313 -2.03 43.48 13.49
C LEU A 313 -3.01 42.34 13.87
N PRO A 314 -3.83 41.79 12.95
CA PRO A 314 -4.78 40.72 13.25
C PRO A 314 -4.07 39.38 13.48
N PHE A 315 -4.61 38.57 14.39
CA PHE A 315 -4.13 37.22 14.67
C PHE A 315 -4.79 36.24 13.70
N ASN A 316 -3.98 35.63 12.83
CA ASN A 316 -4.46 34.66 11.85
C ASN A 316 -4.47 33.25 12.46
N GLN A 317 -5.61 32.59 12.42
CA GLN A 317 -5.80 31.23 12.92
C GLN A 317 -6.30 30.30 11.82
N TYR A 318 -5.54 29.24 11.58
CA TYR A 318 -5.84 28.21 10.61
C TYR A 318 -6.15 26.87 11.29
N ARG A 319 -7.22 26.20 10.86
CA ARG A 319 -7.61 24.87 11.34
C ARG A 319 -8.18 24.01 10.22
N THR A 320 -7.86 22.73 10.24
CA THR A 320 -8.42 21.72 9.34
C THR A 320 -9.38 20.79 10.09
N TYR A 321 -10.49 20.46 9.43
CA TYR A 321 -11.48 19.51 9.94
C TYR A 321 -11.88 18.54 8.84
N GLN A 322 -12.09 17.28 9.22
CA GLN A 322 -12.55 16.25 8.29
C GLN A 322 -14.06 16.33 8.02
N TYR A 323 -14.86 16.95 8.89
CA TYR A 323 -16.31 17.06 8.72
C TYR A 323 -16.93 18.13 9.64
N GLY A 324 -18.20 18.44 9.41
CA GLY A 324 -19.09 19.11 10.37
C GLY A 324 -18.72 20.55 10.66
N MET A 325 -18.74 21.42 9.64
CA MET A 325 -18.44 22.84 9.78
C MET A 325 -19.50 23.74 9.17
N SER A 326 -19.75 24.87 9.82
CA SER A 326 -20.64 25.92 9.31
C SER A 326 -20.01 27.30 9.51
N SER A 327 -20.41 28.28 8.69
CA SER A 327 -20.00 29.66 8.86
C SER A 327 -20.39 30.25 10.24
N ALA A 328 -21.48 29.73 10.84
CA ALA A 328 -21.92 30.13 12.18
C ALA A 328 -20.95 29.65 13.27
N GLU A 329 -20.49 28.39 13.17
CA GLU A 329 -19.52 27.81 14.10
C GLU A 329 -18.17 28.55 14.04
N VAL A 330 -17.66 28.84 12.83
CA VAL A 330 -16.41 29.62 12.66
C VAL A 330 -16.56 31.00 13.28
N ARG A 331 -17.67 31.70 13.02
CA ARG A 331 -17.94 33.03 13.59
C ARG A 331 -17.96 33.00 15.11
N GLN A 332 -18.64 32.02 15.71
CA GLN A 332 -18.74 31.90 17.16
C GLN A 332 -17.40 31.54 17.80
N TYR A 333 -16.62 30.67 17.16
CA TYR A 333 -15.27 30.31 17.59
C TYR A 333 -14.37 31.56 17.60
N ILE A 334 -14.31 32.29 16.48
CA ILE A 334 -13.46 33.48 16.34
C ILE A 334 -13.89 34.60 17.28
N LYS A 335 -15.20 34.79 17.49
CA LYS A 335 -15.71 35.72 18.52
C LYS A 335 -15.23 35.34 19.93
N SER A 336 -15.24 34.05 20.26
CA SER A 336 -14.79 33.56 21.57
C SER A 336 -13.28 33.74 21.74
N THR A 337 -12.49 33.42 20.72
CA THR A 337 -11.03 33.65 20.70
C THR A 337 -10.69 35.13 20.85
N ALA A 338 -11.35 36.01 20.08
CA ALA A 338 -11.16 37.46 20.19
C ALA A 338 -11.55 37.99 21.57
N SER A 339 -12.62 37.45 22.18
CA SER A 339 -12.99 37.82 23.55
C SER A 339 -11.93 37.40 24.56
N CYS A 340 -11.34 36.21 24.43
CA CYS A 340 -10.24 35.75 25.29
C CYS A 340 -9.01 36.65 25.12
N MET A 341 -8.61 36.96 23.88
CA MET A 341 -7.47 37.85 23.63
C MET A 341 -7.68 39.24 24.21
N ALA A 342 -8.89 39.81 24.05
CA ALA A 342 -9.23 41.10 24.65
C ALA A 342 -9.21 41.08 26.19
N ALA A 343 -9.59 39.97 26.83
CA ALA A 343 -9.47 39.82 28.28
C ALA A 343 -8.00 39.89 28.73
N SER A 344 -7.09 39.22 28.02
CA SER A 344 -5.66 39.28 28.36
C SER A 344 -5.02 40.67 28.20
N ALA A 345 -5.67 41.58 27.47
CA ALA A 345 -5.19 42.95 27.27
C ALA A 345 -5.30 43.82 28.52
N GLN A 346 -6.28 43.57 29.39
CA GLN A 346 -6.54 44.37 30.58
C GLN A 346 -6.34 43.52 31.82
N GLN A 347 -5.41 43.95 32.68
CA GLN A 347 -5.11 43.28 33.94
C GLN A 347 -5.12 44.30 35.07
N LEU A 348 -5.97 44.06 36.06
CA LEU A 348 -5.98 44.75 37.34
C LEU A 348 -5.39 43.80 38.39
N SER A 349 -4.22 44.12 38.91
CA SER A 349 -3.63 43.40 40.04
C SER A 349 -3.65 44.26 41.30
N GLY A 350 -3.66 43.65 42.47
CA GLY A 350 -3.73 44.40 43.72
C GLY A 350 -3.81 43.53 44.96
N ALA A 351 -3.96 44.17 46.11
CA ALA A 351 -4.18 43.52 47.39
C ALA A 351 -5.43 44.05 48.09
N SER A 352 -6.19 43.14 48.72
CA SER A 352 -7.45 43.45 49.39
C SER A 352 -7.63 42.70 50.70
N THR A 353 -8.46 43.25 51.60
CA THR A 353 -8.94 42.58 52.82
C THR A 353 -10.31 41.90 52.62
N CYS A 354 -10.87 41.92 51.40
CA CYS A 354 -12.21 41.34 51.15
C CYS A 354 -12.18 39.80 51.13
N THR A 355 -12.86 39.17 52.09
CA THR A 355 -12.94 37.70 52.18
C THR A 355 -13.78 37.06 51.07
N GLY A 356 -14.66 37.83 50.41
CA GLY A 356 -15.52 37.35 49.33
C GLY A 356 -14.83 37.15 47.98
N PHE A 357 -13.57 37.59 47.83
CA PHE A 357 -12.82 37.45 46.59
C PHE A 357 -12.54 35.99 46.29
N ARG A 358 -12.95 35.54 45.10
CA ARG A 358 -12.77 34.17 44.59
C ARG A 358 -12.65 34.22 43.08
N VAL A 359 -11.90 33.29 42.52
CA VAL A 359 -11.78 33.17 41.08
C VAL A 359 -13.14 32.91 40.43
N GLY A 360 -13.39 33.57 39.29
CA GLY A 360 -14.66 33.47 38.58
C GLY A 360 -15.77 34.36 39.13
N TYR A 361 -15.51 35.18 40.16
CA TYR A 361 -16.47 36.16 40.66
C TYR A 361 -16.14 37.57 40.14
N GLN A 362 -17.19 38.36 39.91
CA GLN A 362 -17.08 39.74 39.49
C GLN A 362 -17.26 40.72 40.66
N PHE A 363 -16.61 41.87 40.56
CA PHE A 363 -16.74 43.00 41.47
C PHE A 363 -16.61 44.32 40.72
N SER A 364 -17.10 45.39 41.33
CA SER A 364 -16.94 46.76 40.82
C SER A 364 -16.21 47.61 41.86
N LEU A 365 -15.39 48.55 41.40
CA LEU A 365 -14.67 49.47 42.27
C LEU A 365 -15.40 50.81 42.38
N SER A 366 -15.42 51.36 43.60
CA SER A 366 -15.84 52.73 43.89
C SER A 366 -14.72 53.45 44.64
N GLY A 367 -14.32 54.61 44.15
CA GLY A 367 -13.36 55.47 44.83
C GLY A 367 -14.08 56.55 45.60
N GLU A 368 -13.83 56.67 46.90
CA GLU A 368 -14.21 57.88 47.63
C GLU A 368 -13.15 58.95 47.36
N VAL A 369 -13.25 59.61 46.20
CA VAL A 369 -12.63 60.93 46.05
C VAL A 369 -13.75 61.94 46.24
N ALA A 370 -13.63 62.74 47.29
CA ALA A 370 -14.47 63.92 47.46
C ALA A 370 -14.42 64.73 46.16
N SER A 371 -15.57 64.86 45.49
CA SER A 371 -15.72 65.75 44.34
C SER A 371 -15.14 67.12 44.71
N GLY A 372 -14.07 67.57 44.04
CA GLY A 372 -13.43 68.87 44.29
C GLY A 372 -11.99 68.87 44.85
N VAL A 373 -11.28 67.74 44.95
CA VAL A 373 -9.84 67.75 45.29
C VAL A 373 -9.01 68.21 44.08
N HIS A 374 -8.37 69.38 44.20
CA HIS A 374 -7.42 69.92 43.22
C HIS A 374 -5.99 69.92 43.75
N PRO A 375 -4.98 69.53 42.94
CA PRO A 375 -5.10 69.07 41.56
C PRO A 375 -5.63 67.62 41.46
N SER A 376 -6.42 67.36 40.43
CA SER A 376 -6.89 65.99 40.14
C SER A 376 -5.68 65.13 39.71
N PRO A 377 -5.42 64.00 40.38
CA PRO A 377 -4.32 63.12 39.99
C PRO A 377 -4.56 62.53 38.58
N VAL A 378 -3.50 62.41 37.78
CA VAL A 378 -3.53 61.73 36.47
C VAL A 378 -3.70 60.23 36.71
N ARG A 379 -4.88 59.69 36.40
CA ARG A 379 -5.20 58.27 36.60
C ARG A 379 -6.26 57.77 35.60
N PRO A 380 -6.24 56.48 35.22
CA PRO A 380 -7.38 55.86 34.56
C PRO A 380 -8.55 55.77 35.53
N SER A 381 -9.76 56.11 35.10
CA SER A 381 -10.96 55.89 35.92
C SER A 381 -11.24 54.39 36.03
N LEU A 382 -11.30 53.91 37.27
CA LEU A 382 -11.71 52.55 37.64
C LEU A 382 -13.15 52.52 38.20
N GLU A 383 -13.79 53.68 38.32
CA GLU A 383 -15.11 53.83 38.92
C GLU A 383 -16.19 53.21 38.02
N GLY A 384 -17.02 52.33 38.61
CA GLY A 384 -18.10 51.66 37.90
C GLY A 384 -17.67 50.58 36.89
N LYS A 385 -16.36 50.40 36.67
CA LYS A 385 -15.85 49.28 35.87
C LYS A 385 -16.06 47.96 36.61
N GLN A 386 -16.49 46.95 35.86
CA GLN A 386 -16.70 45.59 36.36
C GLN A 386 -15.48 44.74 36.01
N PHE A 387 -14.91 44.11 37.02
CA PHE A 387 -13.77 43.23 36.89
C PHE A 387 -14.15 41.82 37.33
N VAL A 388 -13.62 40.80 36.66
CA VAL A 388 -13.72 39.40 37.06
C VAL A 388 -12.36 38.90 37.55
N LEU A 389 -12.34 38.25 38.71
CA LEU A 389 -11.13 37.70 39.31
C LEU A 389 -10.63 36.50 38.51
N SER A 390 -9.42 36.60 37.95
CA SER A 390 -8.74 35.53 37.23
C SER A 390 -7.82 34.73 38.14
N LYS A 391 -7.25 35.35 39.18
CA LYS A 391 -6.39 34.68 40.17
C LYS A 391 -6.51 35.36 41.52
N VAL A 392 -6.52 34.57 42.59
CA VAL A 392 -6.53 35.07 43.96
C VAL A 392 -5.59 34.24 44.82
N GLN A 393 -4.67 34.90 45.51
CA GLN A 393 -3.80 34.31 46.51
C GLN A 393 -4.29 34.76 47.88
N HIS A 394 -4.70 33.81 48.69
CA HIS A 394 -5.27 34.05 50.01
C HIS A 394 -4.21 33.89 51.10
N LYS A 395 -4.26 34.77 52.10
CA LYS A 395 -3.46 34.66 53.30
C LYS A 395 -4.31 35.06 54.52
N ALA A 396 -4.50 34.13 55.42
CA ALA A 396 -5.23 34.35 56.66
C ALA A 396 -4.42 33.82 57.83
N SER A 397 -4.36 34.59 58.91
CA SER A 397 -3.75 34.17 60.17
C SER A 397 -4.67 34.54 61.34
N ALA A 398 -4.75 33.65 62.33
CA ALA A 398 -5.51 33.91 63.56
C ALA A 398 -5.03 35.17 64.31
N GLU A 399 -3.76 35.56 64.12
CA GLU A 399 -3.14 36.73 64.77
C GLU A 399 -3.02 37.96 63.85
N GLY A 400 -3.10 37.79 62.53
CA GLY A 400 -2.71 38.81 61.53
C GLY A 400 -3.80 39.27 60.55
N GLY A 401 -5.04 38.80 60.72
CA GLY A 401 -6.15 39.15 59.83
C GLY A 401 -6.17 38.37 58.51
N TYR A 402 -7.05 38.77 57.59
CA TYR A 402 -7.17 38.21 56.24
C TYR A 402 -6.74 39.24 55.20
N THR A 403 -5.87 38.83 54.30
CA THR A 403 -5.48 39.57 53.11
C THR A 403 -5.46 38.66 51.89
N ASN A 404 -5.64 39.24 50.72
CA ASN A 404 -5.45 38.56 49.45
C ASN A 404 -4.65 39.42 48.48
N ASN A 405 -3.93 38.76 47.58
CA ASN A 405 -3.43 39.37 46.35
C ASN A 405 -4.29 38.84 45.21
N PHE A 406 -4.78 39.71 44.34
CA PHE A 406 -5.67 39.33 43.26
C PHE A 406 -5.16 39.83 41.91
N GLU A 407 -5.57 39.12 40.87
CA GLU A 407 -5.52 39.55 39.48
C GLU A 407 -6.94 39.43 38.90
N ALA A 408 -7.34 40.44 38.13
CA ALA A 408 -8.65 40.54 37.53
C ALA A 408 -8.58 41.11 36.11
N THR A 409 -9.57 40.79 35.29
CA THR A 409 -9.73 41.29 33.92
C THR A 409 -11.14 41.86 33.73
N ASP A 410 -11.45 42.40 32.55
CA ASP A 410 -12.76 42.93 32.18
C ASP A 410 -13.85 41.84 32.32
N ALA A 411 -14.87 42.11 33.16
CA ALA A 411 -15.99 41.21 33.37
C ALA A 411 -16.88 41.01 32.12
N GLY A 412 -16.79 41.91 31.12
CA GLY A 412 -17.46 41.76 29.84
C GLY A 412 -16.84 40.72 28.91
N ARG A 413 -15.67 40.17 29.27
CA ARG A 413 -14.90 39.23 28.44
C ARG A 413 -14.82 37.85 29.09
N ILE A 414 -14.59 36.83 28.26
CA ILE A 414 -14.41 35.44 28.70
C ILE A 414 -13.04 35.29 29.39
N LEU A 415 -13.01 34.66 30.57
CA LEU A 415 -11.77 34.33 31.26
C LEU A 415 -10.87 33.46 30.37
N THR A 416 -9.65 33.93 30.15
CA THR A 416 -8.64 33.19 29.37
C THR A 416 -8.16 31.99 30.17
N MET A 417 -8.28 30.81 29.58
CA MET A 417 -7.71 29.60 30.14
C MET A 417 -6.22 29.44 29.76
N PHE A 418 -5.81 29.86 28.56
CA PHE A 418 -4.43 29.76 28.05
C PHE A 418 -4.05 30.95 27.16
N SER A 419 -2.75 31.18 26.98
CA SER A 419 -2.23 32.12 25.98
C SER A 419 -2.59 31.62 24.58
N VAL A 420 -3.41 32.40 23.85
CA VAL A 420 -3.78 32.09 22.46
C VAL A 420 -2.54 32.09 21.54
N GLN A 421 -1.49 32.82 21.95
CA GLN A 421 -0.26 33.01 21.18
C GLN A 421 0.65 31.78 21.18
N ASP A 422 0.51 30.87 22.15
CA ASP A 422 1.32 29.64 22.25
C ASP A 422 0.78 28.48 21.40
N THR A 423 -0.29 28.72 20.61
CA THR A 423 -0.81 27.69 19.69
C THR A 423 0.10 27.56 18.46
N GLN A 424 1.09 26.65 18.53
CA GLN A 424 1.84 26.22 17.35
C GLN A 424 0.86 25.61 16.33
N GLN A 425 0.63 26.31 15.22
CA GLN A 425 -0.12 25.79 14.08
C GLN A 425 0.86 25.08 13.16
N GLY A 426 0.82 23.74 13.20
CA GLY A 426 1.88 22.91 12.61
C GLY A 426 1.80 22.74 11.10
N ALA A 427 0.61 22.82 10.50
CA ALA A 427 0.42 22.45 9.11
C ALA A 427 -0.72 23.21 8.41
N ILE A 428 -0.51 23.55 7.13
CA ILE A 428 -1.48 24.25 6.29
C ILE A 428 -1.82 23.34 5.10
N LEU A 429 -3.12 23.20 4.80
CA LEU A 429 -3.58 22.49 3.61
C LEU A 429 -3.37 23.38 2.37
N ALA A 430 -2.80 22.81 1.32
CA ALA A 430 -2.58 23.49 0.05
C ALA A 430 -2.94 22.58 -1.12
N LYS A 431 -3.34 23.17 -2.25
CA LYS A 431 -3.59 22.48 -3.51
C LYS A 431 -2.41 22.70 -4.44
N VAL A 432 -1.88 21.63 -5.03
CA VAL A 432 -0.83 21.75 -6.04
C VAL A 432 -1.44 22.35 -7.31
N ILE A 433 -0.82 23.41 -7.82
CA ILE A 433 -1.30 24.12 -9.01
C ILE A 433 -0.18 24.30 -10.02
N ASP A 434 -0.55 24.37 -11.30
CA ASP A 434 0.33 24.77 -12.38
C ASP A 434 0.25 26.29 -12.58
N VAL A 435 1.39 26.93 -12.80
CA VAL A 435 1.49 28.36 -13.15
C VAL A 435 0.88 28.63 -14.53
N ALA A 436 0.81 27.62 -15.41
CA ALA A 436 0.21 27.71 -16.75
C ALA A 436 -1.23 27.16 -16.85
N GLY A 437 -1.81 26.68 -15.74
CA GLY A 437 -3.23 26.28 -15.65
C GLY A 437 -3.58 24.89 -16.18
N HIS A 438 -2.60 24.02 -16.44
CA HIS A 438 -2.83 22.65 -16.88
C HIS A 438 -3.15 21.74 -15.68
N GLY A 439 -4.42 21.39 -15.47
CA GLY A 439 -4.84 20.44 -14.45
C GLY A 439 -5.56 19.23 -15.06
N PRO A 440 -5.50 18.06 -14.40
CA PRO A 440 -6.24 16.87 -14.85
C PRO A 440 -7.75 17.12 -14.80
N THR A 441 -8.48 16.63 -15.81
CA THR A 441 -9.95 16.71 -15.89
C THR A 441 -10.63 15.46 -15.30
N ASP A 442 -9.91 14.34 -15.21
CA ASP A 442 -10.36 13.05 -14.66
C ASP A 442 -9.34 12.54 -13.63
N TRP A 443 -9.82 11.91 -12.56
CA TRP A 443 -8.97 11.35 -11.50
C TRP A 443 -8.23 10.07 -11.95
N ARG A 444 -8.62 9.45 -13.06
CA ARG A 444 -8.06 8.18 -13.52
C ARG A 444 -6.86 8.34 -14.45
N TYR A 445 -6.77 9.48 -15.14
CA TYR A 445 -5.86 9.66 -16.26
C TYR A 445 -5.08 10.96 -16.08
N TYR A 446 -3.78 10.80 -15.86
CA TYR A 446 -2.83 11.91 -15.73
C TYR A 446 -1.85 11.88 -16.90
N GLU A 447 -1.63 13.03 -17.52
CA GLU A 447 -0.59 13.24 -18.51
C GLU A 447 0.75 13.52 -17.82
N PRO A 448 1.90 13.25 -18.48
CA PRO A 448 3.21 13.63 -17.96
C PRO A 448 3.33 15.13 -17.62
N SER A 449 2.59 15.99 -18.33
CA SER A 449 2.50 17.44 -18.07
C SER A 449 1.82 17.78 -16.75
N ASN A 450 0.99 16.88 -16.18
CA ASN A 450 0.36 17.08 -14.87
C ASN A 450 1.32 16.86 -13.69
N PHE A 451 2.59 16.54 -13.96
CA PHE A 451 3.64 16.39 -12.98
C PHE A 451 4.79 17.35 -13.31
N ASP A 452 4.82 18.52 -12.67
CA ASP A 452 5.84 19.55 -12.93
C ASP A 452 6.76 19.75 -11.71
N PRO A 453 7.89 19.04 -11.62
CA PRO A 453 8.88 19.21 -10.55
C PRO A 453 9.70 20.47 -10.78
N GLU A 454 9.35 21.56 -10.10
CA GLU A 454 10.04 22.83 -10.24
C GLU A 454 11.29 22.94 -9.36
N LEU A 455 12.36 23.49 -9.93
CA LEU A 455 13.63 23.68 -9.25
C LEU A 455 13.74 25.11 -8.73
N SER A 456 13.84 25.25 -7.41
CA SER A 456 14.17 26.54 -6.79
C SER A 456 15.62 26.55 -6.32
N ARG A 457 16.29 27.66 -6.62
CA ARG A 457 17.67 27.92 -6.18
C ARG A 457 17.64 28.74 -4.91
N LEU A 458 17.91 28.09 -3.78
CA LEU A 458 18.13 28.74 -2.50
C LEU A 458 19.61 29.09 -2.40
N ARG A 459 19.93 30.35 -2.09
CA ARG A 459 21.30 30.84 -2.04
C ARG A 459 21.65 31.29 -0.63
N ASP A 460 22.77 30.80 -0.14
CA ASP A 460 23.46 31.32 1.03
C ASP A 460 24.83 31.84 0.57
N THR A 461 25.11 33.10 0.82
CA THR A 461 26.34 33.75 0.35
C THR A 461 27.59 33.29 1.09
N GLU A 462 27.45 32.68 2.27
CA GLU A 462 28.56 32.27 3.13
C GLU A 462 28.67 30.74 3.32
N ALA A 463 27.67 29.96 2.90
CA ALA A 463 27.72 28.50 2.97
C ALA A 463 28.55 27.83 1.86
N ALA A 464 29.03 26.61 2.13
CA ALA A 464 29.68 25.74 1.15
C ALA A 464 28.98 24.36 1.12
N PRO A 465 28.20 24.03 0.08
CA PRO A 465 28.00 24.80 -1.15
C PRO A 465 27.08 26.03 -0.97
N PRO A 466 27.30 27.12 -1.73
CA PRO A 466 26.55 28.39 -1.59
C PRO A 466 25.14 28.35 -2.19
N ASN A 467 24.76 27.26 -2.85
CA ASN A 467 23.43 27.11 -3.42
C ASN A 467 22.90 25.71 -3.12
N LEU A 468 21.65 25.65 -2.66
CA LEU A 468 20.86 24.44 -2.60
C LEU A 468 19.86 24.49 -3.75
N LEU A 469 19.98 23.54 -4.69
CA LEU A 469 18.97 23.31 -5.72
C LEU A 469 17.94 22.35 -5.16
N ALA A 470 16.85 22.89 -4.65
CA ALA A 470 15.77 22.11 -4.07
C ALA A 470 14.69 21.85 -5.13
N LYS A 471 14.14 20.63 -5.15
CA LYS A 471 12.96 20.28 -5.94
C LYS A 471 11.69 20.56 -5.13
N GLY A 472 10.67 21.06 -5.79
CA GLY A 472 9.42 21.48 -5.17
C GLY A 472 8.26 21.49 -6.16
N VAL A 473 7.11 21.95 -5.68
CA VAL A 473 5.90 22.16 -6.46
C VAL A 473 5.29 23.51 -6.12
N TYR A 474 4.53 24.09 -7.05
CA TYR A 474 3.74 25.28 -6.77
C TYR A 474 2.41 24.88 -6.13
N VAL A 475 2.02 25.61 -5.09
CA VAL A 475 0.78 25.36 -4.36
C VAL A 475 -0.02 26.64 -4.15
N GLU A 476 -1.33 26.48 -4.07
CA GLU A 476 -2.30 27.46 -3.60
C GLU A 476 -2.70 27.09 -2.16
N PHE A 477 -2.43 27.98 -1.20
CA PHE A 477 -2.79 27.73 0.19
C PHE A 477 -4.28 27.97 0.44
N SER A 478 -4.85 27.17 1.34
CA SER A 478 -6.24 27.35 1.77
C SER A 478 -6.47 28.53 2.74
N SER A 479 -5.43 29.28 3.13
CA SER A 479 -5.56 30.45 4.01
C SER A 479 -5.76 31.77 3.24
N PRO A 480 -6.83 32.56 3.50
CA PRO A 480 -6.95 33.94 3.03
C PRO A 480 -5.80 34.80 3.61
N GLY A 481 -5.04 35.42 2.71
CA GLY A 481 -3.83 36.18 3.01
C GLY A 481 -2.54 35.57 2.43
N ALA A 482 -2.59 34.33 1.92
CA ALA A 482 -1.55 33.83 1.03
C ALA A 482 -1.45 34.74 -0.21
N ALA A 483 -0.24 34.88 -0.78
CA ALA A 483 -0.04 35.62 -2.02
C ALA A 483 -1.08 35.13 -3.05
N SER A 484 -1.72 36.04 -3.80
CA SER A 484 -2.79 35.66 -4.75
C SER A 484 -2.29 34.89 -5.97
N GLY A 485 -1.15 34.22 -5.85
CA GLY A 485 -0.47 33.47 -6.88
C GLY A 485 0.26 32.26 -6.29
N PRO A 486 0.67 31.34 -7.17
CA PRO A 486 1.34 30.10 -6.80
C PRO A 486 2.58 30.35 -5.92
N VAL A 487 2.67 29.64 -4.79
CA VAL A 487 3.84 29.66 -3.90
C VAL A 487 4.62 28.37 -4.09
N TRP A 488 5.93 28.48 -4.32
CA TRP A 488 6.80 27.31 -4.44
C TRP A 488 7.05 26.69 -3.05
N VAL A 489 6.87 25.38 -2.94
CA VAL A 489 7.06 24.59 -1.71
C VAL A 489 7.98 23.42 -2.02
N LYS A 490 8.96 23.19 -1.15
CA LYS A 490 9.97 22.12 -1.28
C LYS A 490 9.33 20.74 -1.03
N LEU A 491 9.83 19.71 -1.71
CA LEU A 491 9.51 18.32 -1.37
C LEU A 491 10.34 17.85 -0.16
N ALA A 492 9.74 17.07 0.74
CA ALA A 492 10.49 16.51 1.85
C ALA A 492 11.61 15.59 1.36
N SER A 493 12.73 15.55 2.10
CA SER A 493 13.94 14.82 1.72
C SER A 493 13.74 13.31 1.51
N HIS A 494 12.66 12.75 2.06
CA HIS A 494 12.29 11.33 1.92
C HIS A 494 11.35 11.06 0.74
N MET A 495 10.84 12.10 0.07
CA MET A 495 9.94 11.94 -1.08
C MET A 495 10.74 11.52 -2.32
N LEU A 496 10.36 10.39 -2.90
CA LEU A 496 10.91 9.90 -4.17
C LEU A 496 10.01 10.23 -5.37
N THR A 497 8.80 10.71 -5.09
CA THR A 497 7.74 10.99 -6.06
C THR A 497 7.22 12.41 -5.88
N VAL A 498 6.77 13.02 -6.97
CA VAL A 498 6.16 14.36 -6.94
C VAL A 498 4.64 14.29 -6.88
N PRO A 499 4.01 15.11 -6.02
CA PRO A 499 2.56 15.30 -6.02
C PRO A 499 2.07 15.89 -7.34
N GLU A 500 0.91 15.45 -7.80
CA GLU A 500 0.31 15.84 -9.07
C GLU A 500 -0.38 17.19 -8.98
N ILE A 501 -0.50 17.88 -10.11
CA ILE A 501 -1.31 19.08 -10.19
C ILE A 501 -2.77 18.73 -9.87
N GLY A 502 -3.39 19.52 -8.99
CA GLY A 502 -4.76 19.31 -8.51
C GLY A 502 -4.86 18.58 -7.17
N VAL A 503 -3.80 17.89 -6.72
CA VAL A 503 -3.79 17.12 -5.48
C VAL A 503 -3.63 18.02 -4.24
N MET A 504 -4.25 17.58 -3.14
CA MET A 504 -4.11 18.21 -1.82
C MET A 504 -2.84 17.73 -1.11
N VAL A 505 -2.06 18.67 -0.60
CA VAL A 505 -0.84 18.41 0.17
C VAL A 505 -0.89 19.13 1.51
N LEU A 506 -0.28 18.51 2.52
CA LEU A 506 -0.06 19.14 3.82
C LEU A 506 1.32 19.77 3.83
N VAL A 507 1.37 21.09 3.99
CA VAL A 507 2.61 21.87 4.01
C VAL A 507 2.94 22.25 5.45
N THR A 508 4.18 21.98 5.87
CA THR A 508 4.72 22.38 7.17
C THR A 508 6.05 23.09 6.98
N ARG A 509 6.66 23.51 8.09
CA ARG A 509 8.10 23.82 8.09
C ARG A 509 8.87 22.51 7.94
N ALA A 510 10.01 22.56 7.27
CA ALA A 510 10.96 21.45 7.23
C ALA A 510 11.31 21.03 8.66
N ASN A 511 11.54 19.73 8.87
CA ASN A 511 11.92 19.17 10.18
C ASN A 511 13.41 19.39 10.51
N ASP A 512 14.00 20.43 9.92
CA ASP A 512 15.36 20.90 10.11
C ASP A 512 15.32 22.40 10.45
N GLU A 513 16.47 22.95 10.87
CA GLU A 513 16.60 24.38 11.22
C GLU A 513 16.50 25.31 9.99
N SER A 514 16.24 24.79 8.78
CA SER A 514 16.09 25.63 7.59
C SER A 514 14.74 26.35 7.54
N GLU A 515 13.74 25.85 8.30
CA GLU A 515 12.35 26.32 8.33
C GLU A 515 11.69 26.47 6.94
N LEU A 516 12.26 25.87 5.88
CA LEU A 516 11.73 25.98 4.52
C LEU A 516 10.32 25.39 4.45
N PRO A 517 9.41 25.98 3.64
CA PRO A 517 8.09 25.39 3.42
C PRO A 517 8.28 24.05 2.71
N GLU A 518 7.78 22.97 3.33
CA GLU A 518 8.02 21.60 2.90
C GLU A 518 6.71 20.79 2.87
N VAL A 519 6.54 19.97 1.83
CA VAL A 519 5.43 19.01 1.72
C VAL A 519 5.70 17.83 2.67
N GLN A 520 4.90 17.70 3.72
CA GLN A 520 5.00 16.64 4.72
C GLN A 520 4.27 15.37 4.30
N SER A 521 3.07 15.52 3.74
CA SER A 521 2.25 14.40 3.29
C SER A 521 1.39 14.80 2.11
N ILE A 522 1.18 13.83 1.22
CA ILE A 522 0.21 13.91 0.15
C ILE A 522 -1.09 13.35 0.70
N VAL A 523 -2.16 14.15 0.66
CA VAL A 523 -3.45 13.76 1.23
C VAL A 523 -4.15 12.72 0.36
N GLN A 524 -4.01 12.84 -0.96
CA GLN A 524 -4.50 11.88 -1.94
C GLN A 524 -3.50 11.82 -3.09
N ALA A 525 -2.90 10.65 -3.35
CA ALA A 525 -2.10 10.44 -4.55
C ALA A 525 -2.90 9.58 -5.52
N ASN A 526 -3.09 10.07 -6.75
CA ASN A 526 -3.75 9.35 -7.83
C ASN A 526 -2.76 8.88 -8.92
N GLY A 527 -1.48 9.19 -8.75
CA GLY A 527 -0.37 8.99 -9.66
C GLY A 527 0.97 9.38 -9.02
N THR A 528 2.07 9.00 -9.65
CA THR A 528 3.41 9.29 -9.13
C THR A 528 4.42 9.53 -10.26
N LEU A 529 5.10 10.68 -10.24
CA LEU A 529 6.30 10.91 -11.08
C LEU A 529 7.56 10.74 -10.25
N VAL A 530 8.49 9.91 -10.73
CA VAL A 530 9.77 9.66 -10.07
C VAL A 530 10.72 10.85 -10.24
N VAL A 531 11.25 11.38 -9.12
CA VAL A 531 12.17 12.54 -9.14
C VAL A 531 13.61 12.21 -8.78
N THR A 532 13.94 10.93 -8.60
CA THR A 532 15.31 10.49 -8.38
C THR A 532 16.20 10.84 -9.60
N PRO A 533 17.49 11.17 -9.41
CA PRO A 533 18.38 11.53 -10.52
C PRO A 533 18.47 10.44 -11.61
N SER A 534 18.30 9.17 -11.23
CA SER A 534 18.32 8.04 -12.16
C SER A 534 17.04 7.93 -12.99
N GLY A 535 15.93 8.52 -12.55
CA GLY A 535 14.61 8.37 -13.16
C GLY A 535 13.97 7.00 -12.91
N TRP A 536 14.46 6.25 -11.92
CA TRP A 536 13.98 4.90 -11.58
C TRP A 536 13.51 4.83 -10.13
N THR A 537 12.41 4.11 -9.91
CA THR A 537 12.02 3.54 -8.62
C THR A 537 12.43 2.08 -8.57
N ALA A 538 13.12 1.67 -7.50
CA ALA A 538 13.56 0.30 -7.32
C ALA A 538 12.69 -0.39 -6.26
N ASN A 539 12.07 -1.51 -6.63
CA ASN A 539 11.29 -2.36 -5.73
C ASN A 539 11.91 -3.76 -5.71
N THR A 540 12.73 -4.05 -4.69
CA THR A 540 13.39 -5.36 -4.56
C THR A 540 12.69 -6.19 -3.50
N HIS A 541 12.18 -7.35 -3.90
CA HIS A 541 11.61 -8.35 -3.00
C HIS A 541 12.61 -9.52 -2.89
N VAL A 542 12.94 -9.95 -1.67
CA VAL A 542 13.84 -11.09 -1.43
C VAL A 542 13.08 -12.16 -0.64
N GLY A 543 12.94 -13.36 -1.21
CA GLY A 543 12.14 -14.46 -0.65
C GLY A 543 10.93 -14.81 -1.53
N SER A 544 10.05 -15.69 -1.04
CA SER A 544 8.83 -16.08 -1.76
C SER A 544 7.74 -15.03 -1.60
N SER A 545 7.16 -14.58 -2.71
CA SER A 545 6.02 -13.66 -2.73
C SER A 545 4.77 -14.35 -3.28
N TYR A 546 3.63 -14.15 -2.62
CA TYR A 546 2.31 -14.45 -3.17
C TYR A 546 1.60 -13.12 -3.42
N SER A 547 1.08 -12.92 -4.63
CA SER A 547 0.22 -11.80 -4.99
C SER A 547 -1.11 -12.36 -5.48
N THR A 548 -2.22 -11.93 -4.87
CA THR A 548 -3.57 -12.29 -5.28
C THR A 548 -4.36 -11.00 -5.41
N SER A 549 -4.79 -10.68 -6.64
CA SER A 549 -5.67 -9.55 -6.93
C SER A 549 -7.09 -10.06 -7.18
N TYR A 550 -8.08 -9.47 -6.51
CA TYR A 550 -9.50 -9.70 -6.77
C TYR A 550 -10.08 -8.43 -7.42
N GLY A 551 -10.38 -8.47 -8.72
CA GLY A 551 -10.96 -7.36 -9.45
C GLY A 551 -10.67 -7.41 -10.95
N ASP A 552 -11.36 -6.55 -11.69
CA ASP A 552 -11.15 -6.31 -13.12
C ASP A 552 -10.00 -5.29 -13.31
N GLY A 553 -9.24 -5.42 -14.40
CA GLY A 553 -8.04 -4.61 -14.67
C GLY A 553 -8.13 -3.78 -15.95
N GLN A 554 -7.77 -2.50 -15.87
CA GLN A 554 -7.52 -1.66 -17.05
C GLN A 554 -6.11 -1.08 -16.95
N SER A 555 -5.25 -1.29 -17.96
CA SER A 555 -3.86 -0.78 -17.91
C SER A 555 -3.42 -0.11 -19.21
N ILE A 556 -2.83 1.08 -19.12
CA ILE A 556 -2.29 1.83 -20.26
C ILE A 556 -0.80 2.06 -20.00
N ARG A 557 0.04 1.73 -20.98
CA ARG A 557 1.50 1.81 -20.88
C ARG A 557 2.08 2.51 -22.11
N PHE A 558 2.87 3.54 -21.87
CA PHE A 558 3.70 4.17 -22.90
C PHE A 558 5.17 4.00 -22.53
N GLY A 559 6.03 3.72 -23.51
CA GLY A 559 7.48 3.75 -23.33
C GLY A 559 7.93 5.18 -23.07
N ARG A 560 8.97 5.36 -22.24
CA ARG A 560 9.47 6.67 -21.76
C ARG A 560 9.64 7.74 -22.84
N THR A 561 10.01 7.35 -24.06
CA THR A 561 10.25 8.26 -25.20
C THR A 561 9.23 8.10 -26.32
N SER A 562 8.13 7.39 -26.09
CA SER A 562 7.07 7.21 -27.09
C SER A 562 6.23 8.48 -27.19
N ALA A 563 5.90 8.91 -28.41
CA ALA A 563 4.85 9.91 -28.59
C ALA A 563 3.52 9.29 -28.14
N TYR A 564 2.92 9.82 -27.07
CA TYR A 564 1.71 9.27 -26.46
C TYR A 564 0.45 9.92 -27.04
N ASP A 565 -0.61 9.13 -27.19
CA ASP A 565 -1.97 9.57 -27.50
C ASP A 565 -2.88 8.93 -26.44
N LEU A 566 -3.05 9.66 -25.34
CA LEU A 566 -3.70 9.15 -24.14
C LEU A 566 -5.20 8.94 -24.37
N ASP A 567 -5.88 9.89 -25.02
CA ASP A 567 -7.31 9.80 -25.35
C ASP A 567 -7.63 8.57 -26.20
N ARG A 568 -6.81 8.28 -27.22
CA ARG A 568 -6.97 7.09 -28.05
C ARG A 568 -6.77 5.81 -27.23
N ALA A 569 -5.77 5.76 -26.36
CA ALA A 569 -5.53 4.60 -25.51
C ALA A 569 -6.67 4.36 -24.51
N ILE A 570 -7.19 5.44 -23.88
CA ILE A 570 -8.36 5.40 -23.00
C ILE A 570 -9.57 4.87 -23.75
N GLY A 571 -9.84 5.41 -24.94
CA GLY A 571 -10.97 4.99 -25.78
C GLY A 571 -10.92 3.50 -26.11
N ILE A 572 -9.74 2.96 -26.46
CA ILE A 572 -9.57 1.53 -26.77
C ILE A 572 -9.80 0.66 -25.53
N VAL A 573 -9.15 0.97 -24.41
CA VAL A 573 -9.22 0.14 -23.18
C VAL A 573 -10.64 0.21 -22.59
N SER A 574 -11.20 1.41 -22.46
CA SER A 574 -12.53 1.62 -21.87
C SER A 574 -13.63 1.02 -22.72
N SER A 575 -13.64 1.22 -24.05
CA SER A 575 -14.67 0.64 -24.92
C SER A 575 -14.61 -0.89 -24.98
N THR A 576 -13.40 -1.46 -24.92
CA THR A 576 -13.22 -2.93 -24.88
C THR A 576 -13.69 -3.49 -23.54
N TYR A 577 -13.47 -2.78 -22.44
CA TYR A 577 -13.98 -3.18 -21.12
C TYR A 577 -15.51 -3.05 -21.03
N GLU A 578 -16.07 -1.94 -21.52
CA GLU A 578 -17.51 -1.66 -21.56
C GLU A 578 -18.30 -2.65 -22.44
N SER A 579 -17.64 -3.34 -23.37
CA SER A 579 -18.26 -4.44 -24.13
C SER A 579 -18.77 -5.58 -23.24
N GLY A 580 -18.24 -5.71 -22.02
CA GLY A 580 -18.60 -6.75 -21.06
C GLY A 580 -18.01 -8.13 -21.36
N GLU A 581 -17.32 -8.29 -22.49
CA GLU A 581 -16.67 -9.56 -22.88
C GLU A 581 -15.34 -9.80 -22.16
N TYR A 582 -14.71 -8.73 -21.64
CA TYR A 582 -13.35 -8.78 -21.07
C TYR A 582 -13.32 -8.17 -19.67
N ARG A 583 -12.68 -8.88 -18.74
CA ARG A 583 -12.45 -8.44 -17.35
C ARG A 583 -11.13 -7.72 -17.17
N ASP A 584 -10.18 -7.96 -18.07
CA ASP A 584 -8.87 -7.32 -18.10
C ASP A 584 -8.58 -6.76 -19.50
N THR A 585 -8.30 -5.47 -19.59
CA THR A 585 -7.98 -4.79 -20.85
C THR A 585 -6.69 -3.99 -20.69
N SER A 586 -5.84 -4.01 -21.72
CA SER A 586 -4.55 -3.32 -21.67
C SER A 586 -4.14 -2.71 -23.00
N TYR A 587 -3.51 -1.55 -22.95
CA TYR A 587 -2.86 -0.88 -24.07
C TYR A 587 -1.38 -0.68 -23.76
N SER A 588 -0.48 -1.04 -24.69
CA SER A 588 0.96 -0.81 -24.54
C SER A 588 1.61 -0.30 -25.82
N GLN A 589 2.37 0.79 -25.73
CA GLN A 589 3.12 1.40 -26.83
C GLN A 589 4.58 1.61 -26.40
N GLY A 590 5.56 1.29 -27.26
CA GLY A 590 6.99 1.54 -26.97
C GLY A 590 7.90 0.31 -26.95
N GLY A 591 7.36 -0.88 -27.23
CA GLY A 591 8.12 -2.14 -27.35
C GLY A 591 8.55 -2.73 -26.00
N SER A 592 8.52 -4.05 -25.90
CA SER A 592 8.95 -4.81 -24.72
C SER A 592 10.09 -5.78 -25.11
N TYR A 593 11.19 -5.79 -24.36
CA TYR A 593 12.29 -6.75 -24.51
C TYR A 593 12.43 -7.57 -23.21
N SER A 594 12.44 -8.89 -23.33
CA SER A 594 12.57 -9.82 -22.20
C SER A 594 13.64 -10.87 -22.49
N TYR A 595 14.55 -11.10 -21.53
CA TYR A 595 15.57 -12.15 -21.58
C TYR A 595 15.45 -13.01 -20.31
N ALA A 596 15.23 -14.32 -20.47
CA ALA A 596 14.99 -15.26 -19.37
C ALA A 596 16.02 -16.42 -19.40
N THR A 597 16.38 -16.93 -18.23
CA THR A 597 17.29 -18.09 -18.04
C THR A 597 16.68 -19.05 -17.00
N SER A 598 16.78 -20.37 -17.21
CA SER A 598 16.11 -21.38 -16.39
C SER A 598 17.07 -22.00 -15.38
N GLU A 599 16.54 -22.39 -14.22
CA GLU A 599 17.31 -23.04 -13.14
C GLU A 599 17.86 -24.42 -13.56
N ASN A 600 17.23 -25.08 -14.55
CA ASN A 600 17.69 -26.36 -15.13
C ASN A 600 18.43 -26.18 -16.47
N ALA A 601 19.02 -25.01 -16.71
CA ALA A 601 19.75 -24.70 -17.94
C ALA A 601 18.93 -25.04 -19.20
N ALA A 602 19.36 -26.04 -19.98
CA ALA A 602 18.72 -26.43 -21.23
C ALA A 602 17.36 -27.12 -21.06
N ASP A 603 17.10 -27.73 -19.89
CA ASP A 603 15.96 -28.63 -19.69
C ASP A 603 14.77 -27.97 -18.95
N GLY A 604 14.86 -26.67 -18.64
CA GLY A 604 13.82 -25.96 -17.88
C GLY A 604 13.02 -24.95 -18.71
N LEU A 605 11.73 -24.80 -18.39
CA LEU A 605 10.83 -23.86 -19.05
C LEU A 605 11.24 -22.40 -18.74
N LEU A 606 11.55 -21.62 -19.77
CA LEU A 606 12.10 -20.26 -19.65
C LEU A 606 11.02 -19.16 -19.59
N SER A 607 9.98 -19.25 -20.43
CA SER A 607 8.83 -18.34 -20.45
C SER A 607 7.72 -18.84 -21.40
N ARG A 608 6.51 -18.27 -21.31
CA ARG A 608 5.40 -18.37 -22.29
C ARG A 608 4.78 -16.98 -22.50
N SER A 609 4.45 -16.59 -23.73
CA SER A 609 3.93 -15.26 -24.09
C SER A 609 2.91 -15.33 -25.24
N ASP A 610 1.86 -14.51 -25.18
CA ASP A 610 0.90 -14.22 -26.27
C ASP A 610 0.92 -12.69 -26.53
N SER A 611 0.75 -12.24 -27.78
CA SER A 611 0.94 -10.83 -28.16
C SER A 611 0.21 -10.46 -29.46
N PHE A 612 -0.11 -9.17 -29.64
CA PHE A 612 -0.77 -8.63 -30.83
C PHE A 612 0.11 -7.58 -31.52
N GLY A 613 0.53 -7.87 -32.75
CA GLY A 613 1.71 -7.33 -33.44
C GLY A 613 2.61 -8.48 -33.90
N CYS A 614 3.69 -8.24 -34.66
CA CYS A 614 4.57 -9.33 -35.12
C CYS A 614 5.11 -10.14 -33.94
N THR A 615 4.52 -11.32 -33.75
CA THR A 615 4.86 -12.32 -32.76
C THR A 615 4.58 -13.71 -33.34
N TYR A 616 5.42 -14.67 -32.97
CA TYR A 616 5.41 -16.04 -33.46
C TYR A 616 4.75 -16.92 -32.38
N SER A 617 3.55 -17.45 -32.62
CA SER A 617 2.95 -18.49 -31.75
C SER A 617 1.81 -19.29 -32.40
N THR A 618 1.71 -20.56 -31.99
CA THR A 618 0.84 -21.65 -32.50
C THR A 618 -0.48 -21.79 -31.74
N HIS A 619 -1.58 -22.13 -32.43
CA HIS A 619 -2.92 -22.33 -31.86
C HIS A 619 -3.40 -23.79 -32.01
N GLU A 620 -4.09 -24.32 -31.00
CA GLU A 620 -4.92 -25.54 -31.09
C GLU A 620 -6.39 -25.20 -30.87
N GLY A 621 -7.17 -25.35 -31.94
CA GLY A 621 -8.62 -25.19 -31.99
C GLY A 621 -9.15 -25.91 -33.23
N LYS A 622 -10.42 -26.33 -33.22
CA LYS A 622 -11.00 -27.12 -34.33
C LYS A 622 -11.06 -26.35 -35.66
N GLU A 623 -10.97 -25.01 -35.62
CA GLU A 623 -10.77 -24.13 -36.78
C GLU A 623 -10.08 -22.82 -36.32
N VAL A 624 -9.06 -22.35 -37.05
CA VAL A 624 -8.33 -21.09 -36.84
C VAL A 624 -7.98 -20.47 -38.19
N TRP A 625 -8.16 -19.16 -38.37
CA TRP A 625 -7.81 -18.38 -39.59
C TRP A 625 -6.80 -17.27 -39.27
N SER A 626 -5.79 -17.05 -40.12
CA SER A 626 -4.91 -15.85 -40.08
C SER A 626 -4.46 -15.34 -41.47
N LYS A 627 -4.20 -14.02 -41.62
CA LYS A 627 -3.63 -13.35 -42.82
C LYS A 627 -2.41 -12.51 -42.43
N SER A 628 -1.29 -12.65 -43.14
CA SER A 628 -0.05 -11.91 -42.88
C SER A 628 0.56 -11.37 -44.18
N THR A 629 1.12 -10.15 -44.15
CA THR A 629 1.79 -9.51 -45.30
C THR A 629 3.10 -8.86 -44.86
N ILE A 630 4.22 -9.59 -44.86
CA ILE A 630 5.59 -9.01 -44.86
C ILE A 630 6.51 -9.87 -45.74
N GLY A 631 7.38 -9.21 -46.51
CA GLY A 631 8.06 -9.73 -47.69
C GLY A 631 9.02 -10.89 -47.46
N GLY A 632 8.83 -11.94 -48.27
CA GLY A 632 9.86 -12.92 -48.59
C GLY A 632 9.67 -14.34 -48.05
N SER A 633 8.50 -14.70 -47.49
CA SER A 633 8.03 -16.10 -47.43
C SER A 633 6.59 -16.15 -46.95
N SER A 634 5.76 -16.97 -47.60
CA SER A 634 4.43 -17.34 -47.11
C SER A 634 4.18 -18.80 -47.45
N SER A 635 4.21 -19.67 -46.44
CA SER A 635 3.67 -21.03 -46.50
C SER A 635 2.20 -21.00 -46.06
N TYR A 636 1.30 -21.56 -46.87
CA TYR A 636 -0.09 -21.83 -46.47
C TYR A 636 -0.27 -23.34 -46.33
N ASN A 637 -0.75 -23.80 -45.18
CA ASN A 637 -1.31 -25.14 -45.05
C ASN A 637 -2.47 -25.12 -44.06
N THR A 638 -3.65 -25.58 -44.48
CA THR A 638 -4.70 -26.07 -43.60
C THR A 638 -5.36 -27.24 -44.32
N VAL A 639 -5.17 -28.44 -43.78
CA VAL A 639 -5.63 -29.71 -44.36
C VAL A 639 -6.98 -30.09 -43.74
N ASN A 640 -7.97 -30.39 -44.60
CA ASN A 640 -8.98 -31.43 -44.32
C ASN A 640 -9.60 -31.91 -45.65
N GLY A 641 -8.99 -32.92 -46.28
CA GLY A 641 -9.44 -33.48 -47.58
C GLY A 641 -8.92 -32.72 -48.82
N ASP A 642 -9.21 -33.26 -50.02
CA ASP A 642 -8.64 -32.85 -51.32
C ASP A 642 -8.49 -31.32 -51.46
N THR A 643 -7.24 -30.88 -51.58
CA THR A 643 -6.88 -29.48 -51.84
C THR A 643 -6.30 -29.38 -53.25
N TYR A 644 -6.92 -28.58 -54.12
CA TYR A 644 -6.40 -28.21 -55.44
C TYR A 644 -5.53 -26.96 -55.32
N SER A 645 -4.31 -27.01 -55.84
CA SER A 645 -3.44 -25.85 -56.02
C SER A 645 -2.88 -25.87 -57.44
N GLU A 646 -3.04 -24.76 -58.16
CA GLU A 646 -2.50 -24.52 -59.49
C GLU A 646 -1.35 -23.52 -59.38
N ASP A 647 -0.15 -23.94 -59.76
CA ASP A 647 1.05 -23.11 -59.83
C ASP A 647 1.56 -23.08 -61.27
N THR A 648 1.58 -21.90 -61.88
CA THR A 648 2.22 -21.67 -63.18
C THR A 648 3.65 -21.16 -62.95
N VAL A 649 4.64 -22.03 -63.13
CA VAL A 649 6.06 -21.66 -63.01
C VAL A 649 6.67 -21.47 -64.40
N SER A 650 7.01 -20.22 -64.73
CA SER A 650 7.82 -19.90 -65.92
C SER A 650 9.30 -19.94 -65.54
N GLY A 651 9.86 -21.16 -65.49
CA GLY A 651 11.28 -21.41 -65.22
C GLY A 651 11.55 -22.85 -64.79
N THR A 652 12.82 -23.24 -64.76
CA THR A 652 13.24 -24.60 -64.40
C THR A 652 12.96 -24.90 -62.93
N SER A 653 11.98 -25.77 -62.68
CA SER A 653 11.63 -26.31 -61.36
C SER A 653 11.88 -27.81 -61.35
N THR A 654 12.68 -28.30 -60.42
CA THR A 654 12.93 -29.72 -60.19
C THR A 654 12.13 -30.20 -58.97
N ARG A 655 11.07 -30.98 -59.22
CA ARG A 655 10.24 -31.62 -58.18
C ARG A 655 10.33 -33.15 -58.30
N PHE A 656 10.58 -33.83 -57.18
CA PHE A 656 10.42 -35.28 -57.02
C PHE A 656 9.10 -35.56 -56.32
N SER A 657 8.25 -36.39 -56.92
CA SER A 657 6.94 -36.80 -56.38
C SER A 657 6.71 -38.28 -56.69
N THR A 658 6.51 -39.08 -55.64
CA THR A 658 6.05 -40.48 -55.73
C THR A 658 4.59 -40.48 -55.30
N GLN A 659 3.65 -40.85 -56.18
CA GLN A 659 2.23 -40.94 -55.84
C GLN A 659 1.65 -42.30 -56.22
N ASN A 660 0.79 -42.78 -55.31
CA ASN A 660 0.09 -44.05 -55.30
C ASN A 660 -1.10 -44.01 -56.28
N ILE A 661 -1.23 -45.09 -57.07
CA ILE A 661 -2.35 -45.45 -57.94
C ILE A 661 -2.52 -44.55 -59.18
N VAL A 662 -1.88 -44.97 -60.28
CA VAL A 662 -1.99 -44.35 -61.61
C VAL A 662 -2.63 -45.35 -62.57
N LYS A 663 -3.85 -45.08 -63.05
CA LYS A 663 -4.42 -45.83 -64.20
C LYS A 663 -3.62 -45.46 -65.46
N SER A 664 -2.76 -46.38 -65.89
CA SER A 664 -1.87 -46.34 -67.08
C SER A 664 -0.90 -45.16 -67.16
N GLN A 665 0.39 -45.44 -67.00
CA GLN A 665 1.49 -44.48 -67.16
C GLN A 665 2.37 -44.90 -68.33
N SER A 666 2.51 -44.03 -69.34
CA SER A 666 3.51 -44.18 -70.41
C SER A 666 4.43 -42.97 -70.39
N THR A 667 5.71 -43.17 -70.08
CA THR A 667 6.73 -42.12 -70.16
C THR A 667 7.47 -42.27 -71.49
N THR A 668 7.61 -41.21 -72.27
CA THR A 668 8.36 -41.22 -73.54
C THR A 668 9.17 -39.93 -73.64
N ASN A 669 10.45 -39.95 -73.20
CA ASN A 669 11.53 -39.01 -73.60
C ASN A 669 12.80 -39.17 -72.75
N GLN A 670 13.91 -38.55 -73.18
CA GLN A 670 15.22 -38.58 -72.50
C GLN A 670 15.17 -37.92 -71.10
N GLN A 671 15.52 -38.67 -70.05
CA GLN A 671 15.48 -38.21 -68.66
C GLN A 671 16.62 -38.83 -67.85
N SER A 672 17.14 -38.17 -66.80
CA SER A 672 18.25 -38.70 -66.01
C SER A 672 17.90 -39.96 -65.20
N ASN A 673 16.68 -40.11 -64.68
CA ASN A 673 16.24 -41.36 -64.04
C ASN A 673 14.77 -41.64 -64.40
N VAL A 674 14.43 -42.89 -64.74
CA VAL A 674 13.05 -43.33 -65.02
C VAL A 674 12.66 -44.41 -64.01
N ASN A 675 11.86 -44.06 -63.01
CA ASN A 675 11.42 -44.98 -61.96
C ASN A 675 9.89 -45.11 -61.93
N ALA A 676 9.36 -46.34 -61.92
CA ALA A 676 7.93 -46.63 -61.80
C ALA A 676 7.68 -47.57 -60.60
N ILE A 677 6.86 -47.15 -59.63
CA ILE A 677 6.54 -47.95 -58.42
C ILE A 677 5.01 -47.99 -58.19
N GLY A 678 4.38 -49.16 -58.11
CA GLY A 678 2.93 -49.24 -57.85
C GLY A 678 2.23 -50.60 -58.01
N THR A 679 0.92 -50.63 -57.77
CA THR A 679 0.04 -51.80 -57.99
C THR A 679 -0.97 -51.48 -59.10
N ASN A 680 -0.93 -52.18 -60.24
CA ASN A 680 -1.61 -51.75 -61.48
C ASN A 680 -2.00 -52.90 -62.43
N THR A 681 -2.68 -52.59 -63.54
CA THR A 681 -3.01 -53.56 -64.61
C THR A 681 -1.83 -53.76 -65.56
N SER A 682 -1.13 -52.69 -65.96
CA SER A 682 0.15 -52.76 -66.69
C SER A 682 1.08 -51.64 -66.21
N ILE A 683 2.41 -51.87 -66.27
CA ILE A 683 3.44 -50.87 -65.96
C ILE A 683 4.49 -50.91 -67.08
N ASP A 684 4.61 -49.83 -67.86
CA ASP A 684 5.54 -49.74 -68.99
C ASP A 684 6.49 -48.53 -68.82
N ALA A 685 7.80 -48.79 -68.83
CA ALA A 685 8.84 -47.76 -68.80
C ALA A 685 9.66 -47.79 -70.10
N ILE A 686 9.58 -46.74 -70.93
CA ILE A 686 10.25 -46.69 -72.24
C ILE A 686 11.11 -45.42 -72.37
N GLY A 687 12.42 -45.53 -72.63
CA GLY A 687 13.27 -44.34 -72.84
C GLY A 687 14.79 -44.53 -72.72
N THR A 688 15.54 -43.43 -72.78
CA THR A 688 17.00 -43.41 -72.56
C THR A 688 17.33 -42.62 -71.30
N SER A 689 18.10 -43.20 -70.37
CA SER A 689 18.30 -42.64 -69.03
C SER A 689 19.67 -42.95 -68.43
N THR A 690 20.04 -42.38 -67.27
CA THR A 690 21.18 -42.90 -66.50
C THR A 690 20.77 -44.11 -65.65
N SER A 691 19.59 -44.15 -65.03
CA SER A 691 19.07 -45.38 -64.39
C SER A 691 17.57 -45.57 -64.66
N MET A 692 17.15 -46.81 -64.87
CA MET A 692 15.77 -47.18 -65.13
C MET A 692 15.34 -48.31 -64.20
N SER A 693 14.29 -48.10 -63.39
CA SER A 693 13.79 -49.13 -62.48
C SER A 693 12.26 -49.22 -62.40
N THR A 694 11.72 -50.43 -62.41
CA THR A 694 10.28 -50.69 -62.24
C THR A 694 10.06 -51.61 -61.04
N THR A 695 9.27 -51.20 -60.04
CA THR A 695 8.97 -52.02 -58.84
C THR A 695 7.46 -52.10 -58.57
N GLY A 696 6.81 -53.27 -58.69
CA GLY A 696 5.35 -53.31 -58.47
C GLY A 696 4.65 -54.66 -58.62
N VAL A 697 3.34 -54.69 -58.38
CA VAL A 697 2.45 -55.85 -58.61
C VAL A 697 1.52 -55.54 -59.78
N SER A 698 1.55 -56.34 -60.86
CA SER A 698 0.81 -56.01 -62.10
C SER A 698 0.26 -57.23 -62.86
N LEU A 699 -0.61 -57.03 -63.87
CA LEU A 699 -0.93 -58.07 -64.87
C LEU A 699 0.06 -58.05 -66.05
N GLY A 700 0.91 -57.03 -66.17
CA GLY A 700 2.03 -56.99 -67.12
C GLY A 700 3.03 -55.90 -66.76
N GLN A 701 4.33 -56.19 -66.88
CA GLN A 701 5.40 -55.20 -66.65
C GLN A 701 6.41 -55.24 -67.79
N SER A 702 6.66 -54.09 -68.43
CA SER A 702 7.69 -53.96 -69.45
C SER A 702 8.61 -52.78 -69.19
N THR A 703 9.90 -52.96 -69.49
CA THR A 703 10.89 -51.87 -69.42
C THR A 703 11.78 -51.96 -70.66
N VAL A 704 11.74 -50.93 -71.51
CA VAL A 704 12.44 -50.90 -72.80
C VAL A 704 13.30 -49.65 -72.91
N GLY A 705 14.63 -49.78 -72.89
CA GLY A 705 15.47 -48.58 -72.86
C GLY A 705 16.98 -48.77 -72.85
N MET A 706 17.70 -47.66 -72.96
CA MET A 706 19.17 -47.61 -72.82
C MET A 706 19.54 -46.82 -71.56
N ALA A 707 20.24 -47.43 -70.61
CA ALA A 707 20.64 -46.77 -69.37
C ALA A 707 21.87 -47.40 -68.70
N THR A 708 22.55 -46.75 -67.76
CA THR A 708 23.68 -47.40 -67.04
C THR A 708 23.23 -48.57 -66.15
N GLN A 709 21.98 -48.54 -65.66
CA GLN A 709 21.33 -49.65 -64.97
C GLN A 709 19.86 -49.76 -65.40
N VAL A 710 19.40 -50.97 -65.73
CA VAL A 710 18.00 -51.29 -66.01
C VAL A 710 17.55 -52.43 -65.10
N ALA A 711 16.60 -52.17 -64.20
CA ALA A 711 16.14 -53.15 -63.21
C ALA A 711 14.61 -53.25 -63.16
N MET A 712 14.09 -54.46 -62.96
CA MET A 712 12.67 -54.70 -62.71
C MET A 712 12.49 -55.60 -61.49
N THR A 713 11.59 -55.24 -60.58
CA THR A 713 11.20 -56.06 -59.42
C THR A 713 9.67 -56.19 -59.34
N GLY A 714 9.08 -57.38 -59.46
CA GLY A 714 7.60 -57.47 -59.46
C GLY A 714 6.94 -58.84 -59.38
N THR A 715 5.60 -58.85 -59.28
CA THR A 715 4.78 -60.08 -59.16
C THR A 715 3.53 -60.09 -60.09
N ARG A 716 3.37 -61.18 -60.89
CA ARG A 716 2.40 -61.54 -61.99
C ARG A 716 2.48 -60.64 -63.25
N LEU A 717 2.04 -60.92 -64.50
CA LEU A 717 1.63 -62.10 -65.31
C LEU A 717 2.75 -62.34 -66.38
N ASP A 718 3.26 -61.28 -67.02
CA ASP A 718 4.51 -61.26 -67.81
C ASP A 718 5.45 -60.13 -67.33
N ALA A 719 6.73 -60.45 -67.12
CA ALA A 719 7.77 -59.48 -66.74
C ALA A 719 8.89 -59.46 -67.79
N SER A 720 9.04 -58.34 -68.52
CA SER A 720 10.02 -58.22 -69.61
C SER A 720 10.90 -56.99 -69.54
N VAL A 721 12.22 -57.17 -69.62
CA VAL A 721 13.19 -56.09 -69.81
C VAL A 721 13.85 -56.23 -71.18
N THR A 722 13.90 -55.16 -71.99
CA THR A 722 14.66 -55.09 -73.24
C THR A 722 15.55 -53.85 -73.27
N GLY A 723 16.88 -53.98 -73.20
CA GLY A 723 17.72 -52.79 -73.12
C GLY A 723 19.22 -52.97 -73.28
N ALA A 724 19.93 -51.85 -73.44
CA ALA A 724 21.40 -51.80 -73.47
C ALA A 724 21.92 -51.02 -72.25
N SER A 725 22.81 -51.64 -71.45
CA SER A 725 23.17 -51.12 -70.12
C SER A 725 24.53 -51.55 -69.59
N SER A 726 25.01 -51.07 -68.44
CA SER A 726 26.06 -51.76 -67.69
C SER A 726 25.50 -52.88 -66.81
N ASN A 727 24.26 -52.76 -66.32
CA ASN A 727 23.60 -53.81 -65.53
C ASN A 727 22.12 -53.96 -65.91
N THR A 728 21.73 -55.13 -66.41
CA THR A 728 20.33 -55.46 -66.74
C THR A 728 19.82 -56.55 -65.79
N SER A 729 18.76 -56.31 -65.01
CA SER A 729 18.27 -57.27 -64.01
C SER A 729 16.74 -57.36 -63.92
N VAL A 730 16.22 -58.58 -63.71
CA VAL A 730 14.79 -58.82 -63.42
C VAL A 730 14.67 -59.69 -62.18
N THR A 731 13.88 -59.27 -61.19
CA THR A 731 13.63 -60.03 -59.95
C THR A 731 12.13 -60.20 -59.70
N GLY A 732 11.55 -61.39 -59.74
CA GLY A 732 10.09 -61.49 -59.57
C GLY A 732 9.43 -62.87 -59.61
N LEU A 733 8.10 -62.89 -59.42
CA LEU A 733 7.23 -64.08 -59.53
C LEU A 733 6.23 -63.88 -60.68
N ALA A 734 6.30 -64.63 -61.79
CA ALA A 734 5.47 -64.39 -62.99
C ALA A 734 5.11 -65.67 -63.77
N HIS A 735 4.30 -65.60 -64.84
CA HIS A 735 4.09 -66.73 -65.76
C HIS A 735 5.30 -66.85 -66.71
N ALA A 736 5.71 -65.75 -67.34
CA ALA A 736 6.96 -65.65 -68.08
C ALA A 736 7.85 -64.52 -67.54
N ILE A 737 9.16 -64.79 -67.41
CA ILE A 737 10.20 -63.80 -67.10
C ILE A 737 11.15 -63.74 -68.29
N SER A 738 11.38 -62.56 -68.86
CA SER A 738 12.33 -62.35 -69.96
C SER A 738 13.25 -61.15 -69.74
N ALA A 739 14.56 -61.34 -69.90
CA ALA A 739 15.52 -60.25 -70.00
C ALA A 739 16.27 -60.36 -71.34
N THR A 740 16.18 -59.32 -72.17
CA THR A 740 16.85 -59.22 -73.46
C THR A 740 17.78 -58.01 -73.50
N GLY A 741 19.10 -58.18 -73.64
CA GLY A 741 19.97 -57.00 -73.62
C GLY A 741 21.45 -57.20 -73.91
N THR A 742 22.14 -56.07 -74.15
CA THR A 742 23.60 -55.99 -74.33
C THR A 742 24.18 -55.24 -73.13
N SER A 743 24.99 -55.89 -72.28
CA SER A 743 25.38 -55.32 -70.98
C SER A 743 26.67 -55.83 -70.35
N ASP A 744 27.25 -55.21 -69.31
CA ASP A 744 28.38 -55.82 -68.59
C ASP A 744 27.90 -57.01 -67.74
N SER A 745 26.74 -56.89 -67.09
CA SER A 745 26.05 -58.03 -66.47
C SER A 745 24.56 -58.07 -66.79
N THR A 746 24.05 -59.26 -67.12
CA THR A 746 22.61 -59.49 -67.34
C THR A 746 22.14 -60.62 -66.42
N SER A 747 21.13 -60.36 -65.58
CA SER A 747 20.60 -61.34 -64.63
C SER A 747 19.07 -61.43 -64.58
N ALA A 748 18.57 -62.62 -64.27
CA ALA A 748 17.15 -62.83 -63.97
C ALA A 748 17.02 -63.76 -62.75
N THR A 749 16.22 -63.33 -61.76
CA THR A 749 16.02 -64.02 -60.49
C THR A 749 14.52 -64.20 -60.20
N GLY A 750 13.99 -65.41 -60.10
CA GLY A 750 12.55 -65.56 -59.87
C GLY A 750 11.94 -66.96 -59.96
N SER A 751 10.63 -67.06 -59.74
CA SER A 751 9.85 -68.31 -59.93
C SER A 751 8.75 -68.11 -60.97
N SER A 752 8.68 -68.99 -61.98
CA SER A 752 7.75 -68.85 -63.11
C SER A 752 7.50 -70.14 -63.89
N THR A 753 6.67 -70.13 -64.94
CA THR A 753 6.56 -71.28 -65.87
C THR A 753 7.67 -71.30 -66.91
N GLN A 754 8.13 -70.14 -67.37
CA GLN A 754 9.24 -70.02 -68.32
C GLN A 754 10.14 -68.84 -67.96
N THR A 755 11.44 -69.09 -67.83
CA THR A 755 12.45 -68.02 -67.73
C THR A 755 13.34 -68.02 -68.98
N ASN A 756 13.40 -66.89 -69.68
CA ASN A 756 14.23 -66.70 -70.87
C ASN A 756 15.22 -65.56 -70.64
N LEU A 757 16.51 -65.82 -70.85
CA LEU A 757 17.55 -64.80 -70.86
C LEU A 757 18.20 -64.77 -72.24
N THR A 758 18.15 -63.63 -72.92
CA THR A 758 18.80 -63.44 -74.23
C THR A 758 19.76 -62.26 -74.18
N GLY A 759 21.08 -62.47 -74.23
CA GLY A 759 21.98 -61.32 -74.11
C GLY A 759 23.44 -61.51 -74.50
N SER A 760 24.13 -60.39 -74.72
CA SER A 760 25.56 -60.33 -75.02
C SER A 760 26.26 -59.52 -73.91
N SER A 761 27.05 -60.18 -73.06
CA SER A 761 27.55 -59.57 -71.81
C SER A 761 28.89 -60.05 -71.28
N VAL A 762 29.51 -59.42 -70.28
CA VAL A 762 30.69 -59.99 -69.59
C VAL A 762 30.27 -61.12 -68.66
N SER A 763 29.16 -60.97 -67.93
CA SER A 763 28.58 -62.02 -67.10
C SER A 763 27.07 -62.18 -67.33
N THR A 764 26.60 -63.42 -67.42
CA THR A 764 25.16 -63.74 -67.48
C THR A 764 24.80 -64.73 -66.38
N SER A 765 23.75 -64.45 -65.63
CA SER A 765 23.32 -65.29 -64.51
C SER A 765 21.80 -65.44 -64.45
N LEU A 766 21.33 -66.68 -64.30
CA LEU A 766 19.92 -67.00 -64.15
C LEU A 766 19.73 -67.76 -62.83
N THR A 767 18.93 -67.22 -61.91
CA THR A 767 18.61 -67.88 -60.64
C THR A 767 17.10 -68.10 -60.49
N GLY A 768 16.59 -69.32 -60.58
CA GLY A 768 15.12 -69.48 -60.51
C GLY A 768 14.55 -70.88 -60.44
N SER A 769 13.25 -70.97 -60.15
CA SER A 769 12.49 -72.22 -60.11
C SER A 769 11.36 -72.19 -61.13
N ALA A 770 11.45 -73.00 -62.19
CA ALA A 770 10.53 -72.95 -63.34
C ALA A 770 10.38 -74.27 -64.11
N VAL A 771 9.37 -74.40 -64.99
CA VAL A 771 9.24 -75.59 -65.86
C VAL A 771 10.38 -75.59 -66.90
N GLN A 772 10.59 -74.48 -67.60
CA GLN A 772 11.66 -74.35 -68.60
C GLN A 772 12.54 -73.12 -68.33
N THR A 773 13.86 -73.32 -68.35
CA THR A 773 14.86 -72.26 -68.25
C THR A 773 15.71 -72.25 -69.52
N ASN A 774 15.73 -71.13 -70.25
CA ASN A 774 16.52 -70.96 -71.46
C ASN A 774 17.45 -69.76 -71.34
N LEU A 775 18.73 -69.98 -71.59
CA LEU A 775 19.74 -68.93 -71.70
C LEU A 775 20.32 -68.96 -73.11
N THR A 776 20.22 -67.84 -73.84
CA THR A 776 20.79 -67.67 -75.17
C THR A 776 21.71 -66.45 -75.20
N GLY A 777 23.02 -66.61 -75.37
CA GLY A 777 23.90 -65.45 -75.27
C GLY A 777 25.38 -65.65 -75.56
N SER A 778 26.13 -64.55 -75.66
CA SER A 778 27.60 -64.57 -75.79
C SER A 778 28.21 -63.86 -74.59
N SER A 779 29.07 -64.53 -73.80
CA SER A 779 29.57 -63.97 -72.54
C SER A 779 30.97 -64.42 -72.09
N VAL A 780 31.56 -63.84 -71.04
CA VAL A 780 32.81 -64.41 -70.45
C VAL A 780 32.45 -65.51 -69.45
N ASP A 781 31.44 -65.29 -68.60
CA ASP A 781 30.90 -66.28 -67.67
C ASP A 781 29.38 -66.42 -67.82
N THR A 782 28.89 -67.66 -67.93
CA THR A 782 27.46 -67.99 -67.90
C THR A 782 27.14 -68.89 -66.71
N SER A 783 26.09 -68.57 -65.97
CA SER A 783 25.63 -69.39 -64.84
C SER A 783 24.12 -69.56 -64.80
N ILE A 784 23.67 -70.78 -64.53
CA ILE A 784 22.27 -71.09 -64.17
C ILE A 784 22.28 -71.74 -62.80
N VAL A 785 21.50 -71.21 -61.86
CA VAL A 785 21.33 -71.77 -60.52
C VAL A 785 19.84 -71.96 -60.23
N GLY A 786 19.35 -73.19 -60.14
CA GLY A 786 17.92 -73.40 -59.89
C GLY A 786 17.35 -74.78 -60.20
N ASP A 787 16.05 -74.95 -59.92
CA ASP A 787 15.32 -76.19 -60.11
C ASP A 787 14.36 -76.07 -61.32
N ALA A 788 14.49 -76.97 -62.30
CA ALA A 788 13.66 -76.95 -63.51
C ALA A 788 13.36 -78.33 -64.10
N THR A 789 12.45 -78.45 -65.09
CA THR A 789 12.34 -79.69 -65.87
C THR A 789 13.31 -79.71 -67.06
N ARG A 790 13.57 -78.55 -67.68
CA ARG A 790 14.54 -78.46 -68.78
C ARG A 790 15.35 -77.18 -68.66
N MET A 791 16.67 -77.33 -68.61
CA MET A 791 17.63 -76.25 -68.66
C MET A 791 18.36 -76.28 -70.01
N SER A 792 18.30 -75.17 -70.75
CA SER A 792 19.06 -75.02 -71.99
C SER A 792 19.96 -73.79 -71.97
N VAL A 793 21.22 -73.98 -72.36
CA VAL A 793 22.19 -72.91 -72.60
C VAL A 793 22.62 -73.01 -74.06
N THR A 794 22.43 -71.94 -74.82
CA THR A 794 22.86 -71.83 -76.22
C THR A 794 23.70 -70.57 -76.38
N GLY A 795 25.01 -70.70 -76.54
CA GLY A 795 25.88 -69.52 -76.44
C GLY A 795 27.37 -69.78 -76.53
N SER A 796 28.16 -68.72 -76.71
CA SER A 796 29.63 -68.80 -76.69
C SER A 796 30.20 -68.05 -75.49
N SER A 797 31.00 -68.74 -74.68
CA SER A 797 31.56 -68.24 -73.44
C SER A 797 32.96 -68.78 -73.09
N THR A 798 33.54 -68.31 -71.99
CA THR A 798 34.78 -68.88 -71.45
C THR A 798 34.51 -69.85 -70.30
N GLY A 799 33.35 -69.76 -69.64
CA GLY A 799 32.91 -70.70 -68.60
C GLY A 799 31.39 -70.80 -68.51
N ILE A 800 30.87 -72.03 -68.55
CA ILE A 800 29.46 -72.35 -68.25
C ILE A 800 29.37 -73.10 -66.92
N SER A 801 28.51 -72.64 -66.02
CA SER A 801 28.16 -73.37 -64.79
C SER A 801 26.65 -73.55 -64.66
N VAL A 802 26.19 -74.79 -64.57
CA VAL A 802 24.78 -75.12 -64.32
C VAL A 802 24.71 -75.82 -62.97
N THR A 803 23.99 -75.24 -62.01
CA THR A 803 23.87 -75.78 -60.65
C THR A 803 22.41 -75.95 -60.25
N GLY A 804 21.96 -77.16 -59.93
CA GLY A 804 20.58 -77.40 -59.46
C GLY A 804 19.98 -78.74 -59.88
N THR A 805 18.67 -78.94 -59.66
CA THR A 805 17.99 -80.20 -60.00
C THR A 805 17.16 -80.07 -61.28
N THR A 806 17.33 -80.99 -62.22
CA THR A 806 16.55 -81.00 -63.48
C THR A 806 16.32 -82.39 -64.05
N THR A 807 15.47 -82.50 -65.07
CA THR A 807 15.40 -83.71 -65.92
C THR A 807 16.38 -83.60 -67.09
N ASP A 808 16.38 -82.49 -67.83
CA ASP A 808 17.30 -82.31 -68.96
C ASP A 808 18.21 -81.09 -68.78
N VAL A 809 19.50 -81.25 -69.10
CA VAL A 809 20.46 -80.16 -69.34
C VAL A 809 20.95 -80.26 -70.78
N SER A 810 20.76 -79.21 -71.57
CA SER A 810 21.38 -79.11 -72.90
C SER A 810 22.26 -77.87 -72.99
N VAL A 811 23.55 -78.05 -73.25
CA VAL A 811 24.52 -76.96 -73.43
C VAL A 811 25.04 -77.02 -74.85
N THR A 812 24.82 -75.95 -75.63
CA THR A 812 25.23 -75.86 -77.04
C THR A 812 26.06 -74.61 -77.31
N GLY A 813 27.34 -74.77 -77.64
CA GLY A 813 28.21 -73.67 -78.12
C GLY A 813 29.70 -73.82 -77.78
N ASP A 814 30.51 -72.83 -78.19
CA ASP A 814 31.98 -72.85 -78.09
C ASP A 814 32.49 -72.27 -76.77
N GLU A 815 33.26 -73.06 -76.01
CA GLU A 815 33.56 -72.83 -74.60
C GLU A 815 35.01 -73.19 -74.19
N THR A 816 35.49 -72.72 -73.03
CA THR A 816 36.75 -73.25 -72.44
C THR A 816 36.51 -74.19 -71.25
N ARG A 817 35.45 -73.99 -70.45
CA ARG A 817 35.10 -74.85 -69.31
C ARG A 817 33.59 -75.01 -69.15
N VAL A 818 33.10 -76.24 -68.97
CA VAL A 818 31.69 -76.53 -68.67
C VAL A 818 31.60 -77.29 -67.34
N GLY A 819 30.83 -76.76 -66.39
CA GLY A 819 30.56 -77.35 -65.08
C GLY A 819 29.07 -77.61 -64.89
N VAL A 820 28.66 -78.85 -64.65
CA VAL A 820 27.27 -79.19 -64.26
C VAL A 820 27.28 -79.80 -62.86
N HIS A 821 26.63 -79.14 -61.92
CA HIS A 821 26.61 -79.51 -60.50
C HIS A 821 25.17 -79.72 -60.01
N GLY A 822 24.77 -80.97 -59.78
CA GLY A 822 23.41 -81.30 -59.32
C GLY A 822 22.83 -82.55 -59.98
N SER A 823 21.59 -82.89 -59.63
CA SER A 823 20.93 -84.12 -60.13
C SER A 823 20.24 -83.82 -61.45
N SER A 824 20.57 -84.58 -62.51
CA SER A 824 19.91 -84.51 -63.83
C SER A 824 19.61 -85.90 -64.37
N THR A 825 18.50 -86.12 -65.09
CA THR A 825 18.34 -87.43 -65.79
C THR A 825 19.24 -87.51 -67.02
N THR A 826 19.39 -86.40 -67.74
CA THR A 826 20.04 -86.33 -69.05
C THR A 826 20.92 -85.08 -69.14
N VAL A 827 22.13 -85.21 -69.68
CA VAL A 827 23.05 -84.10 -69.94
C VAL A 827 23.62 -84.22 -71.34
N ASP A 828 23.28 -83.27 -72.21
CA ASP A 828 23.77 -83.18 -73.59
C ASP A 828 24.64 -81.94 -73.73
N ILE A 829 25.91 -82.13 -74.10
CA ILE A 829 26.86 -81.05 -74.32
C ILE A 829 27.35 -81.12 -75.77
N THR A 830 27.07 -80.08 -76.55
CA THR A 830 27.45 -80.01 -77.97
C THR A 830 28.27 -78.75 -78.23
N GLY A 831 29.55 -78.89 -78.58
CA GLY A 831 30.43 -77.75 -78.83
C GLY A 831 31.92 -78.02 -78.63
N SER A 832 32.77 -77.06 -78.98
CA SER A 832 34.23 -77.17 -78.80
C SER A 832 34.64 -76.65 -77.42
N GLY A 833 35.38 -77.44 -76.62
CA GLY A 833 35.63 -77.18 -75.18
C GLY A 833 37.01 -77.63 -74.67
N MET A 834 37.60 -76.98 -73.65
CA MET A 834 38.88 -77.46 -73.06
C MET A 834 38.70 -78.38 -71.83
N ALA A 835 37.72 -78.16 -70.95
CA ALA A 835 37.48 -79.03 -69.79
C ALA A 835 35.99 -79.16 -69.42
N VAL A 836 35.54 -80.37 -69.10
CA VAL A 836 34.16 -80.65 -68.66
C VAL A 836 34.18 -81.27 -67.27
N THR A 837 33.40 -80.74 -66.31
CA THR A 837 33.25 -81.29 -64.95
C THR A 837 31.76 -81.50 -64.65
N ILE A 838 31.38 -82.72 -64.27
CA ILE A 838 29.98 -83.05 -63.93
C ILE A 838 29.98 -83.71 -62.56
N ALA A 839 29.29 -83.12 -61.59
CA ALA A 839 29.17 -83.65 -60.24
C ALA A 839 27.70 -83.70 -59.79
N GLY A 840 27.16 -84.92 -59.69
CA GLY A 840 25.79 -85.19 -59.23
C GLY A 840 25.23 -86.49 -59.81
N ALA A 841 24.06 -86.96 -59.35
CA ALA A 841 23.44 -88.20 -59.85
C ALA A 841 22.88 -88.02 -61.27
N ARG A 842 23.09 -88.99 -62.17
CA ARG A 842 22.55 -88.95 -63.54
C ARG A 842 22.23 -90.31 -64.16
N LEU A 843 21.28 -90.31 -65.11
CA LEU A 843 20.84 -91.50 -65.84
C LEU A 843 21.60 -91.70 -67.16
N SER A 844 21.87 -90.63 -67.92
CA SER A 844 22.65 -90.67 -69.17
C SER A 844 23.37 -89.36 -69.48
N MET A 845 24.44 -89.44 -70.29
CA MET A 845 25.29 -88.30 -70.67
C MET A 845 25.81 -88.48 -72.09
N GLU A 846 25.67 -87.44 -72.93
CA GLU A 846 26.20 -87.39 -74.29
C GLU A 846 27.03 -86.10 -74.48
N ILE A 847 28.27 -86.25 -74.96
CA ILE A 847 29.19 -85.13 -75.21
C ILE A 847 29.66 -85.23 -76.66
N VAL A 848 29.37 -84.21 -77.47
CA VAL A 848 29.69 -84.16 -78.90
C VAL A 848 30.58 -82.95 -79.18
N GLY A 849 31.89 -83.18 -79.36
CA GLY A 849 32.89 -82.14 -79.65
C GLY A 849 34.33 -82.51 -79.27
N MET A 850 35.28 -81.59 -79.49
CA MET A 850 36.67 -81.75 -79.02
C MET A 850 36.76 -81.33 -77.55
N SER A 851 37.30 -82.19 -76.67
CA SER A 851 37.48 -81.92 -75.22
C SER A 851 38.86 -82.39 -74.71
N ILE A 852 39.56 -81.57 -73.90
CA ILE A 852 40.96 -81.80 -73.50
C ILE A 852 41.11 -82.43 -72.09
N SER A 853 40.13 -82.32 -71.19
CA SER A 853 40.21 -82.91 -69.84
C SER A 853 38.85 -83.29 -69.24
N ILE A 854 38.73 -84.53 -68.73
CA ILE A 854 37.57 -85.08 -67.99
C ILE A 854 38.07 -85.59 -66.63
N PRO A 855 37.75 -84.96 -65.48
CA PRO A 855 38.08 -85.48 -64.16
C PRO A 855 37.16 -86.65 -63.75
N VAL A 856 37.70 -87.57 -62.97
CA VAL A 856 37.10 -88.86 -62.56
C VAL A 856 35.64 -88.71 -62.10
N MET A 857 34.73 -89.42 -62.79
CA MET A 857 33.31 -89.46 -62.47
C MET A 857 33.02 -90.38 -61.29
N TYR A 858 32.47 -89.85 -60.20
CA TYR A 858 31.73 -90.66 -59.23
C TYR A 858 30.31 -90.88 -59.78
N ILE A 859 30.01 -92.11 -60.20
CA ILE A 859 28.63 -92.56 -60.47
C ILE A 859 28.15 -93.20 -59.17
N TYR A 860 27.25 -92.51 -58.45
CA TYR A 860 26.47 -93.14 -57.39
C TYR A 860 25.24 -93.77 -58.06
N VAL A 861 25.09 -95.09 -57.95
CA VAL A 861 23.82 -95.80 -58.23
C VAL A 861 22.96 -95.73 -56.98
#